data_AF-A0A8C4QTM2-F1
#
_entry.id   AF-A0A8C4QTM2-F1
#
_cell.length_a   1.000
_cell.length_b   1.000
_cell.length_c   1.000
_cell.angle_alpha   90.00
_cell.angle_beta   90.00
_cell.angle_gamma   90.00
#
_symmetry.space_group_name_H-M   'P 1'
#
loop_
_entity.id
_entity.type
_entity.pdbx_description
1 polymer ?
#
loop_
_entity_poly.entity_id
_entity_poly.type
_entity_poly.pdbx_seq_one_letter_code
_entity_poly.pdbx_strand_id
1 'polypeptide(L)'
;MRFLEANDVVNKAKEKIDESLQSVTDGRKLGDLVYNATTNMKGLVEGLVKQRLDKKVEEVVERAWNHAITLSRTVDSLISTLNRLKNQSHNVTDFQNISDIIQLIAAVNKTATEAQDFASQALNNALGPNGTLREIVAHEKDRNVMQHNKLDDLKEEASETRNQLHNETSHVYIMERQLEAQQQLFQQIVEELNRIHNDGMKYIERALEDASRINMSASDSLNEAAAFNETLSNMAKGIQNLEDANKKNLESINDASKNVTQLNETLFKAQSQVSLLSRIQRSLKDLNEQAKHNLSEIKELIKLSRELVNRVQIGINVSKESCLRTYMPPLNLGKHNHNNLTFQLNPQQLNNSIFFIGQDAKSDYMAVEMHNGIVYFAWNLGSGDSQVQYPRLRLKKDTWYLVTISREMNKGSLTVQSIDDLEPPSSKAETRYSPLMAIALDITNLSRMFIGGINKSMQLPKTLQYFTFDGSIRNVMLNGDYFSVWNFNHMKGLCNGTAVSKQAGSQEEVHFKGDGSFVEVIPRENDMEVHDISFDISTYVPNGLLMYVAEEKLGRFVSLQLDNGTITVMYTDKNGIVHRLTSKFNYMKKGFLKIKLLILQKDIKLIVDEQVTNEVYDGAFKPSKKWYFGGLPKHIIINVRAEVQHHSYAGCMRGIKILDGQKPRLLQSLNAVGIQNGCQLEKAYRAEVEPGGFVELPKNGMFLRVNTNISFTFSTKSSSALLLYGGNKPQAGSDFFLIYLKNHIVEVRIVINGENAELSQQLDTGPFNNAGSHVILLSRNNQKVELSVDEAVPVKGDLSTNQSPDVSHILVGGSFSASDVPVTLNRKDSLCITGLIINNVLINIMGFTVSSKANIGFCPKVADISTNFTMATHGEVIEKAAPAKAMQIPCASDVVPTPVNNALSFGLFPNSCAVFTVNHHLIKKSLTIGLKFRTFARAGLLMYLGGHFELALLIQDGHLLLAFDFEKKMPHVQHPNVVSDGRWHTVIVKRSNHRIMLRVDHKDEKSVSAVAIEYIQRVDEKLYVGGLPKVIDKLENTHSLAGCVGHLHFNGKPLQMDFASKHNTGPCYKKSTRGLYFYGDGFAELGHSYRVGRDLGFELKFRTTRSDGVILGIGSVLENFLGVELVDGQIVFQVDNGGRSFSVTHTPVESGGLCDGRWHRLKGRKVKNRLLLWVDGKVSENLSKHPLRSANTKNHIYLGGYPGKYLDI
;
A
#
# COMPACT_ATOMS: atom_id res chain seq x y z
N MET A 1 23.47 -28.64 -14.62
CA MET A 1 23.65 -27.18 -14.50
C MET A 1 22.38 -26.52 -13.95
N ARG A 2 21.29 -26.35 -14.72
CA ARG A 2 20.01 -25.77 -14.23
C ARG A 2 19.42 -26.40 -12.95
N PHE A 3 19.53 -27.73 -12.78
CA PHE A 3 19.13 -28.40 -11.53
C PHE A 3 20.00 -28.03 -10.33
N LEU A 4 21.30 -27.84 -10.53
CA LEU A 4 22.23 -27.44 -9.46
C LEU A 4 21.97 -25.98 -9.04
N GLU A 5 21.62 -25.13 -10.01
CA GLU A 5 21.25 -23.72 -9.79
C GLU A 5 19.92 -23.60 -9.03
N ALA A 6 18.90 -24.36 -9.43
CA ALA A 6 17.65 -24.44 -8.67
C ALA A 6 17.88 -24.98 -7.25
N ASN A 7 18.81 -25.94 -7.09
CA ASN A 7 19.17 -26.49 -5.79
C ASN A 7 19.88 -25.47 -4.89
N ASP A 8 20.68 -24.55 -5.44
CA ASP A 8 21.30 -23.45 -4.69
C ASP A 8 20.25 -22.48 -4.12
N VAL A 9 19.25 -22.10 -4.94
CA VAL A 9 18.13 -21.27 -4.49
C VAL A 9 17.29 -21.98 -3.42
N VAL A 10 17.09 -23.30 -3.57
CA VAL A 10 16.41 -24.13 -2.55
C VAL A 10 17.23 -24.23 -1.25
N ASN A 11 18.56 -24.31 -1.32
CA ASN A 11 19.41 -24.33 -0.13
C ASN A 11 19.36 -23.01 0.64
N LYS A 12 19.34 -21.86 -0.07
CA LYS A 12 19.08 -20.55 0.57
C LYS A 12 17.73 -20.50 1.26
N ALA A 13 16.70 -21.09 0.65
CA ALA A 13 15.39 -21.22 1.31
C ALA A 13 15.44 -22.14 2.54
N LYS A 14 16.24 -23.20 2.54
CA LYS A 14 16.44 -24.09 3.72
C LYS A 14 17.13 -23.36 4.86
N GLU A 15 18.17 -22.58 4.60
CA GLU A 15 18.84 -21.76 5.61
C GLU A 15 17.85 -20.80 6.29
N LYS A 16 16.96 -20.17 5.52
CA LYS A 16 15.89 -19.32 6.05
C LYS A 16 14.82 -20.08 6.86
N ILE A 17 14.58 -21.35 6.53
CA ILE A 17 13.71 -22.24 7.32
C ILE A 17 14.38 -22.58 8.67
N ASP A 18 15.68 -22.87 8.69
CA ASP A 18 16.43 -23.16 9.91
C ASP A 18 16.49 -21.94 10.86
N GLU A 19 16.67 -20.74 10.32
CA GLU A 19 16.55 -19.48 11.08
C GLU A 19 15.16 -19.35 11.73
N SER A 20 14.11 -19.72 11.00
CA SER A 20 12.73 -19.65 11.49
C SER A 20 12.44 -20.70 12.58
N LEU A 21 13.05 -21.90 12.49
CA LEU A 21 12.96 -22.95 13.50
C LEU A 21 13.62 -22.55 14.82
N GLN A 22 14.75 -21.82 14.72
CA GLN A 22 15.43 -21.27 15.88
C GLN A 22 14.54 -20.24 16.61
N SER A 23 13.86 -19.36 15.86
CA SER A 23 12.92 -18.39 16.43
C SER A 23 11.75 -19.05 17.17
N VAL A 24 11.22 -20.17 16.67
CA VAL A 24 10.17 -20.95 17.35
C VAL A 24 10.70 -21.60 18.64
N THR A 25 11.93 -22.10 18.62
CA THR A 25 12.58 -22.73 19.78
C THR A 25 12.82 -21.72 20.91
N ASP A 26 13.23 -20.49 20.57
CA ASP A 26 13.42 -19.42 21.55
C ASP A 26 12.08 -18.89 22.09
N GLY A 27 11.01 -18.97 21.28
CA GLY A 27 9.63 -18.75 21.73
C GLY A 27 9.18 -19.72 22.83
N ARG A 28 9.57 -21.00 22.80
CA ARG A 28 9.26 -21.97 23.89
C ARG A 28 9.87 -21.54 25.22
N LYS A 29 11.16 -21.21 25.22
CA LYS A 29 11.88 -20.81 26.44
C LYS A 29 11.24 -19.58 27.09
N LEU A 30 10.73 -18.67 26.26
CA LEU A 30 9.96 -17.51 26.72
C LEU A 30 8.60 -17.92 27.30
N GLY A 31 7.91 -18.91 26.71
CA GLY A 31 6.67 -19.48 27.25
C GLY A 31 6.83 -20.08 28.66
N ASP A 32 7.92 -20.80 28.92
CA ASP A 32 8.22 -21.35 30.25
C ASP A 32 8.48 -20.25 31.29
N LEU A 33 9.11 -19.15 30.88
CA LEU A 33 9.33 -17.96 31.72
C LEU A 33 8.02 -17.22 32.04
N VAL A 34 7.07 -17.17 31.10
CA VAL A 34 5.72 -16.63 31.35
C VAL A 34 5.03 -17.45 32.43
N TYR A 35 5.02 -18.78 32.29
CA TYR A 35 4.38 -19.69 33.24
C TYR A 35 4.87 -19.49 34.68
N ASN A 36 6.19 -19.37 34.87
CA ASN A 36 6.79 -19.13 36.19
C ASN A 36 6.44 -17.75 36.76
N ALA A 37 6.47 -16.70 35.93
CA ALA A 37 6.15 -15.34 36.35
C ALA A 37 4.66 -15.19 36.74
N THR A 38 3.74 -15.85 36.02
CA THR A 38 2.31 -15.84 36.35
C THR A 38 2.03 -16.57 37.67
N THR A 39 2.74 -17.66 37.95
CA THR A 39 2.63 -18.42 39.21
C THR A 39 3.07 -17.58 40.41
N ASN A 40 4.18 -16.85 40.32
CA ASN A 40 4.64 -15.95 41.37
C ASN A 40 3.69 -14.76 41.61
N MET A 41 3.07 -14.26 40.54
CA MET A 41 2.10 -13.17 40.62
C MET A 41 0.82 -13.59 41.35
N LYS A 42 0.36 -14.83 41.15
CA LYS A 42 -0.80 -15.39 41.86
C LYS A 42 -0.59 -15.38 43.39
N GLY A 43 0.57 -15.83 43.86
CA GLY A 43 0.89 -15.81 45.30
C GLY A 43 0.96 -14.41 45.92
N LEU A 44 1.41 -13.40 45.15
CA LEU A 44 1.42 -12.00 45.58
C LEU A 44 0.00 -11.40 45.66
N VAL A 45 -0.88 -11.76 44.72
CA VAL A 45 -2.28 -11.32 44.70
C VAL A 45 -3.07 -11.93 45.86
N GLU A 46 -2.90 -13.23 46.12
CA GLU A 46 -3.53 -13.91 47.28
C GLU A 46 -3.12 -13.27 48.63
N GLY A 47 -1.89 -12.76 48.74
CA GLY A 47 -1.43 -12.00 49.90
C GLY A 47 -2.13 -10.65 50.09
N LEU A 48 -2.47 -9.96 49.00
CA LEU A 48 -3.19 -8.68 49.00
C LEU A 48 -4.71 -8.86 49.27
N VAL A 49 -5.27 -10.01 48.88
CA VAL A 49 -6.70 -10.35 49.07
C VAL A 49 -7.11 -10.41 50.55
N LYS A 50 -6.19 -10.75 51.47
CA LYS A 50 -6.46 -10.74 52.92
C LYS A 50 -6.76 -9.35 53.51
N GLN A 51 -6.49 -8.25 52.81
CA GLN A 51 -6.74 -6.88 53.28
C GLN A 51 -7.78 -6.09 52.44
N ARG A 52 -8.71 -6.80 51.79
CA ARG A 52 -9.78 -6.31 50.88
C ARG A 52 -9.31 -6.06 49.44
N LEU A 53 -9.61 -7.02 48.56
CA LEU A 53 -9.75 -6.82 47.12
C LEU A 53 -10.92 -7.65 46.58
N ASP A 54 -11.49 -7.17 45.48
CA ASP A 54 -12.73 -7.63 44.85
C ASP A 54 -12.59 -9.03 44.20
N LYS A 55 -13.63 -9.87 44.32
CA LYS A 55 -13.69 -11.29 43.89
C LYS A 55 -13.41 -11.49 42.38
N LYS A 56 -13.56 -10.42 41.59
CA LYS A 56 -13.29 -10.37 40.15
C LYS A 56 -11.80 -10.43 39.78
N VAL A 57 -10.90 -9.98 40.65
CA VAL A 57 -9.45 -9.98 40.36
C VAL A 57 -8.87 -11.40 40.48
N GLU A 58 -9.38 -12.18 41.43
CA GLU A 58 -9.01 -13.58 41.67
C GLU A 58 -9.36 -14.47 40.46
N GLU A 59 -10.58 -14.34 39.91
CA GLU A 59 -11.04 -15.06 38.71
C GLU A 59 -10.18 -14.79 37.45
N VAL A 60 -9.63 -13.59 37.33
CA VAL A 60 -8.86 -13.20 36.15
C VAL A 60 -7.44 -13.74 36.22
N VAL A 61 -6.83 -13.76 37.41
CA VAL A 61 -5.51 -14.38 37.65
C VAL A 61 -5.60 -15.90 37.46
N GLU A 62 -6.67 -16.53 37.90
CA GLU A 62 -6.88 -17.97 37.73
C GLU A 62 -7.08 -18.38 36.25
N ARG A 63 -7.82 -17.57 35.47
CA ARG A 63 -7.98 -17.80 34.02
C ARG A 63 -6.67 -17.62 33.24
N ALA A 64 -5.88 -16.59 33.58
CA ALA A 64 -4.57 -16.38 32.97
C ALA A 64 -3.61 -17.56 33.25
N TRP A 65 -3.66 -18.12 34.44
CA TRP A 65 -2.88 -19.30 34.82
C TRP A 65 -3.27 -20.55 34.02
N ASN A 66 -4.57 -20.84 33.86
CA ASN A 66 -5.05 -21.97 33.05
C ASN A 66 -4.68 -21.84 31.56
N HIS A 67 -4.64 -20.62 31.01
CA HIS A 67 -4.18 -20.37 29.64
C HIS A 67 -2.66 -20.55 29.47
N ALA A 68 -1.85 -20.16 30.45
CA ALA A 68 -0.40 -20.40 30.42
C ALA A 68 -0.05 -21.90 30.39
N ILE A 69 -0.81 -22.74 31.12
CA ILE A 69 -0.69 -24.21 31.07
C ILE A 69 -1.06 -24.75 29.68
N THR A 70 -2.11 -24.22 29.07
CA THR A 70 -2.58 -24.64 27.73
C THR A 70 -1.56 -24.27 26.65
N LEU A 71 -0.93 -23.10 26.76
CA LEU A 71 0.13 -22.65 25.85
C LEU A 71 1.37 -23.56 25.94
N SER A 72 1.82 -23.88 27.16
CA SER A 72 2.96 -24.80 27.38
C SER A 72 2.74 -26.17 26.72
N ARG A 73 1.54 -26.77 26.91
CA ARG A 73 1.16 -28.05 26.25
C ARG A 73 1.10 -27.96 24.72
N THR A 74 0.67 -26.83 24.18
CA THR A 74 0.58 -26.62 22.72
C THR A 74 1.96 -26.47 22.10
N VAL A 75 2.89 -25.81 22.79
CA VAL A 75 4.29 -25.68 22.37
C VAL A 75 5.03 -27.04 22.44
N ASP A 76 4.73 -27.88 23.43
CA ASP A 76 5.27 -29.24 23.50
C ASP A 76 4.79 -30.11 22.33
N SER A 77 3.52 -29.99 21.94
CA SER A 77 2.96 -30.63 20.75
C SER A 77 3.63 -30.15 19.45
N LEU A 78 3.89 -28.83 19.33
CA LEU A 78 4.58 -28.21 18.20
C LEU A 78 6.01 -28.74 18.04
N ILE A 79 6.74 -28.88 19.14
CA ILE A 79 8.13 -29.37 19.12
C ILE A 79 8.19 -30.87 18.84
N SER A 80 7.23 -31.65 19.34
CA SER A 80 7.10 -33.06 18.95
C SER A 80 6.83 -33.23 17.45
N THR A 81 6.01 -32.33 16.87
CA THR A 81 5.66 -32.33 15.44
C THR A 81 6.83 -31.85 14.57
N LEU A 82 7.54 -30.79 14.97
CA LEU A 82 8.75 -30.29 14.30
C LEU A 82 9.91 -31.28 14.37
N ASN A 83 10.08 -31.99 15.49
CA ASN A 83 11.09 -33.06 15.60
C ASN A 83 10.73 -34.29 14.74
N ARG A 84 9.44 -34.62 14.62
CA ARG A 84 8.94 -35.62 13.66
C ARG A 84 9.27 -35.20 12.21
N LEU A 85 9.08 -33.93 11.86
CA LEU A 85 9.40 -33.37 10.54
C LEU A 85 10.90 -33.31 10.25
N LYS A 86 11.72 -32.98 11.25
CA LYS A 86 13.19 -33.03 11.17
C LYS A 86 13.69 -34.46 10.94
N ASN A 87 13.12 -35.45 11.62
CA ASN A 87 13.47 -36.86 11.42
C ASN A 87 12.89 -37.46 10.11
N GLN A 88 11.83 -36.86 9.56
CA GLN A 88 11.25 -37.21 8.25
C GLN A 88 11.87 -36.40 7.08
N SER A 89 12.72 -35.40 7.37
CA SER A 89 13.32 -34.46 6.40
C SER A 89 14.31 -35.07 5.41
N HIS A 90 14.55 -36.38 5.49
CA HIS A 90 15.25 -37.11 4.44
C HIS A 90 14.39 -37.35 3.18
N ASN A 91 13.07 -37.10 3.20
CA ASN A 91 12.21 -37.16 2.00
C ASN A 91 11.26 -35.97 1.90
N VAL A 92 11.39 -35.19 0.82
CA VAL A 92 10.76 -33.87 0.56
C VAL A 92 9.30 -33.99 0.07
N THR A 93 8.46 -34.89 0.63
CA THR A 93 7.21 -35.29 -0.06
C THR A 93 5.85 -34.95 0.55
N ASP A 94 5.74 -34.48 1.81
CA ASP A 94 4.41 -34.30 2.43
C ASP A 94 4.01 -32.83 2.62
N PHE A 95 3.22 -32.30 1.68
CA PHE A 95 2.65 -30.93 1.69
C PHE A 95 1.44 -30.78 2.65
N GLN A 96 0.83 -31.91 3.06
CA GLN A 96 -0.18 -31.93 4.14
C GLN A 96 0.40 -31.45 5.47
N ASN A 97 1.68 -31.75 5.71
CA ASN A 97 2.39 -31.29 6.90
C ASN A 97 2.56 -29.76 6.93
N ILE A 98 2.67 -29.07 5.79
CA ILE A 98 2.82 -27.60 5.76
C ILE A 98 1.50 -26.91 6.10
N SER A 99 0.36 -27.45 5.66
CA SER A 99 -0.96 -26.95 6.04
C SER A 99 -1.23 -27.19 7.53
N ASP A 100 -0.89 -28.37 8.04
CA ASP A 100 -1.01 -28.68 9.47
C ASP A 100 -0.08 -27.80 10.32
N ILE A 101 1.14 -27.51 9.84
CA ILE A 101 2.07 -26.54 10.45
C ILE A 101 1.47 -25.14 10.45
N ILE A 102 0.88 -24.67 9.35
CA ILE A 102 0.25 -23.35 9.28
C ILE A 102 -0.97 -23.26 10.22
N GLN A 103 -1.79 -24.32 10.29
CA GLN A 103 -2.95 -24.36 11.18
C GLN A 103 -2.56 -24.49 12.65
N LEU A 104 -1.55 -25.30 12.99
CA LEU A 104 -1.01 -25.38 14.35
C LEU A 104 -0.27 -24.10 14.75
N ILE A 105 0.48 -23.46 13.86
CA ILE A 105 1.10 -22.15 14.12
C ILE A 105 0.04 -21.07 14.29
N ALA A 106 -1.05 -21.11 13.51
CA ALA A 106 -2.19 -20.21 13.70
C ALA A 106 -2.90 -20.48 15.04
N ALA A 107 -3.03 -21.74 15.46
CA ALA A 107 -3.58 -22.11 16.77
C ALA A 107 -2.67 -21.71 17.94
N VAL A 108 -1.34 -21.84 17.79
CA VAL A 108 -0.34 -21.36 18.75
C VAL A 108 -0.35 -19.84 18.81
N ASN A 109 -0.39 -19.14 17.67
CA ASN A 109 -0.51 -17.69 17.63
C ASN A 109 -1.83 -17.24 18.25
N LYS A 110 -2.94 -17.93 17.98
CA LYS A 110 -4.24 -17.65 18.59
C LYS A 110 -4.19 -17.83 20.11
N THR A 111 -3.69 -18.97 20.59
CA THR A 111 -3.59 -19.28 22.03
C THR A 111 -2.62 -18.35 22.76
N ALA A 112 -1.51 -17.96 22.11
CA ALA A 112 -0.54 -16.99 22.63
C ALA A 112 -1.11 -15.57 22.65
N THR A 113 -1.89 -15.18 21.63
CA THR A 113 -2.58 -13.89 21.57
C THR A 113 -3.70 -13.83 22.60
N GLU A 114 -4.46 -14.90 22.80
CA GLU A 114 -5.49 -15.01 23.83
C GLU A 114 -4.87 -14.97 25.25
N ALA A 115 -3.77 -15.68 25.49
CA ALA A 115 -3.03 -15.60 26.75
C ALA A 115 -2.46 -14.18 26.99
N GLN A 116 -1.96 -13.52 25.93
CA GLN A 116 -1.49 -12.14 25.98
C GLN A 116 -2.63 -11.15 26.24
N ASP A 117 -3.80 -11.34 25.65
CA ASP A 117 -4.95 -10.45 25.80
C ASP A 117 -5.58 -10.62 27.19
N PHE A 118 -5.68 -11.84 27.71
CA PHE A 118 -6.10 -12.10 29.10
C PHE A 118 -5.11 -11.52 30.13
N ALA A 119 -3.80 -11.68 29.92
CA ALA A 119 -2.79 -11.06 30.79
C ALA A 119 -2.84 -9.52 30.72
N SER A 120 -3.12 -8.96 29.53
CA SER A 120 -3.29 -7.52 29.32
C SER A 120 -4.59 -7.00 29.94
N GLN A 121 -5.68 -7.76 29.91
CA GLN A 121 -6.94 -7.45 30.59
C GLN A 121 -6.81 -7.54 32.10
N ALA A 122 -6.08 -8.54 32.63
CA ALA A 122 -5.76 -8.64 34.06
C ALA A 122 -4.99 -7.40 34.54
N LEU A 123 -3.99 -6.99 33.77
CA LEU A 123 -3.16 -5.82 34.05
C LEU A 123 -3.95 -4.51 33.93
N ASN A 124 -4.78 -4.38 32.89
CA ASN A 124 -5.62 -3.21 32.67
C ASN A 124 -6.76 -3.10 33.68
N ASN A 125 -7.30 -4.21 34.19
CA ASN A 125 -8.29 -4.19 35.27
C ASN A 125 -7.65 -3.79 36.61
N ALA A 126 -6.39 -4.17 36.85
CA ALA A 126 -5.64 -3.75 38.03
C ALA A 126 -5.19 -2.27 37.98
N LEU A 127 -4.94 -1.72 36.77
CA LEU A 127 -4.36 -0.38 36.56
C LEU A 127 -5.31 0.65 35.89
N GLY A 128 -6.50 0.23 35.49
CA GLY A 128 -7.45 1.00 34.69
C GLY A 128 -8.04 2.23 35.39
N PRO A 129 -8.81 3.07 34.67
CA PRO A 129 -9.36 4.32 35.21
C PRO A 129 -10.29 4.13 36.41
N ASN A 130 -10.95 2.97 36.53
CA ASN A 130 -11.74 2.56 37.69
C ASN A 130 -11.05 1.43 38.49
N GLY A 131 -9.75 1.21 38.27
CA GLY A 131 -8.97 0.22 39.00
C GLY A 131 -8.71 0.71 40.42
N THR A 132 -9.02 -0.12 41.41
CA THR A 132 -8.94 0.18 42.86
C THR A 132 -7.61 0.82 43.29
N LEU A 133 -6.52 0.53 42.58
CA LEU A 133 -5.17 1.04 42.87
C LEU A 133 -4.94 2.51 42.49
N ARG A 134 -5.68 3.06 41.51
CA ARG A 134 -5.56 4.46 41.10
C ARG A 134 -6.45 5.39 41.91
N GLU A 135 -7.60 4.90 42.37
CA GLU A 135 -8.53 5.66 43.23
C GLU A 135 -7.90 5.95 44.60
N ILE A 136 -7.12 5.02 45.15
CA ILE A 136 -6.35 5.23 46.38
C ILE A 136 -5.28 6.34 46.20
N VAL A 137 -4.68 6.44 45.01
CA VAL A 137 -3.61 7.41 44.70
C VAL A 137 -4.16 8.79 44.35
N ALA A 138 -5.36 8.88 43.77
CA ALA A 138 -5.99 10.15 43.38
C ALA A 138 -6.44 10.97 44.61
N HIS A 139 -6.91 10.31 45.66
CA HIS A 139 -7.43 10.97 46.87
C HIS A 139 -6.34 11.65 47.72
N GLU A 140 -5.07 11.25 47.57
CA GLU A 140 -3.91 11.87 48.24
C GLU A 140 -3.43 13.15 47.53
N LYS A 141 -3.65 13.25 46.22
CA LYS A 141 -3.09 14.34 45.39
C LYS A 141 -3.86 15.66 45.52
N ASP A 142 -5.17 15.60 45.69
CA ASP A 142 -6.03 16.79 45.79
C ASP A 142 -5.88 17.52 47.14
N ARG A 143 -5.28 16.86 48.15
CA ARG A 143 -5.00 17.48 49.46
C ARG A 143 -3.83 18.48 49.42
N ASN A 144 -2.93 18.38 48.43
CA ASN A 144 -1.72 19.22 48.35
C ASN A 144 -1.88 20.52 47.54
N VAL A 145 -2.93 20.66 46.72
CA VAL A 145 -3.09 21.82 45.82
C VAL A 145 -3.79 23.01 46.51
N MET A 146 -4.44 22.80 47.65
CA MET A 146 -5.10 23.88 48.39
C MET A 146 -4.15 24.70 49.29
N GLN A 147 -2.85 24.35 49.35
CA GLN A 147 -1.88 24.99 50.26
C GLN A 147 -0.91 25.98 49.58
N HIS A 148 -0.99 26.16 48.26
CA HIS A 148 -0.04 27.00 47.49
C HIS A 148 -0.55 28.40 47.13
N ASN A 149 -1.84 28.70 47.31
CA ASN A 149 -2.42 30.02 47.01
C ASN A 149 -2.36 31.01 48.20
N LYS A 150 -1.57 30.72 49.23
CA LYS A 150 -1.37 31.60 50.41
C LYS A 150 0.03 32.24 50.46
N LEU A 151 0.88 31.94 49.48
CA LEU A 151 2.30 32.34 49.47
C LEU A 151 2.56 33.58 48.60
N ASP A 152 1.67 33.93 47.67
CA ASP A 152 1.83 35.10 46.81
C ASP A 152 1.18 36.37 47.38
N ASP A 153 0.15 36.25 48.22
CA ASP A 153 -0.45 37.39 48.95
C ASP A 153 0.45 37.93 50.08
N LEU A 154 1.42 37.14 50.58
CA LEU A 154 2.36 37.55 51.64
C LEU A 154 3.63 38.25 51.12
N LYS A 155 3.86 38.25 49.80
CA LYS A 155 5.02 38.94 49.19
C LYS A 155 4.81 40.45 49.05
N GLU A 156 3.57 40.90 49.07
CA GLU A 156 3.21 42.32 48.95
C GLU A 156 3.25 43.03 50.33
N GLU A 157 2.99 42.29 51.41
CA GLU A 157 3.06 42.78 52.81
C GLU A 157 4.52 42.91 53.34
N ALA A 158 5.46 42.14 52.79
CA ALA A 158 6.89 42.19 53.13
C ALA A 158 7.63 43.43 52.57
N SER A 159 6.98 44.22 51.71
CA SER A 159 7.50 45.47 51.16
C SER A 159 7.37 46.65 52.13
N GLU A 160 6.44 46.59 53.10
CA GLU A 160 6.16 47.70 54.04
C GLU A 160 6.98 47.62 55.35
N THR A 161 7.41 46.43 55.79
CA THR A 161 8.27 46.27 56.98
C THR A 161 9.76 46.45 56.69
N ARG A 162 10.13 46.78 55.44
CA ARG A 162 11.50 47.18 55.05
C ARG A 162 11.87 48.58 55.56
N ASN A 163 10.90 49.35 56.08
CA ASN A 163 11.09 50.76 56.45
C ASN A 163 11.14 51.05 57.96
N GLN A 164 11.16 50.04 58.85
CA GLN A 164 11.05 50.31 60.30
C GLN A 164 12.09 49.69 61.24
N LEU A 165 13.19 49.09 60.77
CA LEU A 165 14.22 48.62 61.71
C LEU A 165 15.66 48.69 61.17
N HIS A 166 16.08 49.90 60.80
CA HIS A 166 17.50 50.24 60.64
C HIS A 166 18.14 50.76 61.93
N ASN A 167 17.40 51.00 63.01
CA ASN A 167 18.01 51.49 64.25
C ASN A 167 17.89 50.46 65.36
N GLU A 168 19.03 50.17 65.99
CA GLU A 168 19.17 49.44 67.26
C GLU A 168 19.32 47.91 67.20
N THR A 169 20.50 47.41 66.83
CA THR A 169 21.61 47.40 67.82
C THR A 169 22.65 46.32 67.49
N SER A 170 23.82 46.80 67.13
CA SER A 170 25.10 46.09 67.12
C SER A 170 25.59 45.75 68.54
N HIS A 171 24.83 44.99 69.36
CA HIS A 171 25.25 44.69 70.75
C HIS A 171 25.29 43.23 71.20
N VAL A 172 25.11 42.22 70.34
CA VAL A 172 25.24 40.81 70.78
C VAL A 172 26.34 40.03 70.07
N TYR A 173 27.23 40.74 69.36
CA TYR A 173 28.61 40.30 69.01
C TYR A 173 29.50 40.07 70.26
N ILE A 174 28.97 40.21 71.48
CA ILE A 174 29.68 40.02 72.75
C ILE A 174 29.20 38.76 73.50
N MET A 175 27.99 38.22 73.28
CA MET A 175 27.51 37.03 74.02
C MET A 175 27.90 35.69 73.38
N GLU A 176 28.09 35.62 72.06
CA GLU A 176 28.55 34.39 71.40
C GLU A 176 29.98 33.99 71.80
N ARG A 177 30.82 34.95 72.24
CA ARG A 177 32.14 34.66 72.84
C ARG A 177 32.09 34.21 74.30
N GLN A 178 30.96 34.35 75.00
CA GLN A 178 30.81 33.93 76.41
C GLN A 178 30.16 32.54 76.57
N LEU A 179 29.45 32.04 75.55
CA LEU A 179 28.79 30.73 75.61
C LEU A 179 29.72 29.56 75.23
N GLU A 180 30.67 29.78 74.31
CA GLU A 180 31.73 28.80 73.99
C GLU A 180 32.77 28.66 75.13
N ALA A 181 32.94 29.69 75.96
CA ALA A 181 33.81 29.66 77.15
C ALA A 181 33.22 28.91 78.35
N GLN A 182 31.91 28.68 78.41
CA GLN A 182 31.25 27.98 79.52
C GLN A 182 31.05 26.46 79.29
N GLN A 183 31.05 25.99 78.05
CA GLN A 183 30.93 24.55 77.76
C GLN A 183 32.26 23.78 77.94
N GLN A 184 33.42 24.45 77.85
CA GLN A 184 34.71 23.82 78.16
C GLN A 184 35.03 23.75 79.67
N LEU A 185 34.38 24.58 80.50
CA LEU A 185 34.54 24.55 81.96
C LEU A 185 33.70 23.45 82.62
N PHE A 186 32.53 23.13 82.06
CA PHE A 186 31.67 22.05 82.59
C PHE A 186 32.29 20.65 82.43
N GLN A 187 33.14 20.46 81.41
CA GLN A 187 33.95 19.25 81.23
C GLN A 187 35.11 19.13 82.25
N GLN A 188 35.65 20.24 82.78
CA GLN A 188 36.67 20.21 83.84
C GLN A 188 36.08 19.90 85.23
N ILE A 189 34.76 20.07 85.42
CA ILE A 189 34.10 19.95 86.73
C ILE A 189 33.58 18.53 87.01
N VAL A 190 33.21 17.77 85.98
CA VAL A 190 32.84 16.34 86.11
C VAL A 190 34.07 15.45 86.37
N GLU A 191 35.27 15.89 85.97
CA GLU A 191 36.53 15.15 86.17
C GLU A 191 37.20 15.34 87.54
N GLU A 192 36.95 16.44 88.27
CA GLU A 192 37.50 16.60 89.62
C GLU A 192 36.75 15.78 90.69
N LEU A 193 35.44 15.55 90.53
CA LEU A 193 34.59 15.05 91.64
C LEU A 193 34.66 13.55 91.94
N ASN A 194 35.41 12.74 91.18
CA ASN A 194 35.70 11.34 91.54
C ASN A 194 37.00 11.16 92.36
N ARG A 195 37.67 12.25 92.79
CA ARG A 195 38.88 12.17 93.64
C ARG A 195 39.03 13.32 94.68
N ILE A 196 38.15 13.39 95.70
CA ILE A 196 38.49 13.80 97.11
C ILE A 196 38.94 15.29 97.31
N HIS A 197 38.13 16.25 97.83
CA HIS A 197 37.78 16.52 99.26
C HIS A 197 36.72 17.68 99.46
N ASN A 198 36.06 17.69 100.64
CA ASN A 198 34.98 18.48 101.32
C ASN A 198 34.61 19.99 101.04
N ASP A 199 33.40 20.38 101.54
CA ASP A 199 32.67 21.70 101.71
C ASP A 199 31.56 22.03 100.67
N GLY A 200 30.28 22.37 100.92
CA GLY A 200 29.44 22.56 102.11
C GLY A 200 28.25 23.54 101.85
N MET A 201 27.01 23.03 101.79
CA MET A 201 25.69 23.52 102.27
C MET A 201 25.32 25.02 102.55
N LYS A 202 24.00 25.32 102.36
CA LYS A 202 23.10 26.36 102.95
C LYS A 202 22.89 27.72 102.23
N TYR A 203 21.91 27.84 101.31
CA TYR A 203 21.13 29.09 101.09
C TYR A 203 19.70 28.85 100.55
N ILE A 204 19.12 27.83 101.17
CA ILE A 204 17.71 27.51 101.34
C ILE A 204 16.73 28.73 101.42
N GLU A 205 15.47 28.44 101.04
CA GLU A 205 14.16 28.93 101.55
C GLU A 205 13.61 30.32 101.24
N ARG A 206 14.36 31.42 101.20
CA ARG A 206 13.71 32.69 101.61
C ARG A 206 12.97 33.55 100.57
N ALA A 207 12.83 33.14 99.31
CA ALA A 207 12.24 33.98 98.25
C ALA A 207 10.88 33.50 97.68
N LEU A 208 10.28 32.50 98.34
CA LEU A 208 8.84 32.27 98.30
C LEU A 208 8.09 33.55 98.77
N GLU A 209 6.77 33.56 98.56
CA GLU A 209 5.77 34.35 99.30
C GLU A 209 5.32 35.74 98.81
N ASP A 210 6.16 36.64 98.30
CA ASP A 210 5.79 38.06 98.47
C ASP A 210 4.91 38.79 97.42
N ALA A 211 4.45 38.20 96.31
CA ALA A 211 3.74 39.03 95.31
C ALA A 211 2.53 38.42 94.60
N SER A 212 1.87 37.47 95.27
CA SER A 212 0.43 37.25 95.07
C SER A 212 -0.32 38.29 95.90
N ARG A 213 -1.10 39.20 95.29
CA ARG A 213 -2.36 39.77 95.83
C ARG A 213 -2.76 41.11 95.19
N ILE A 214 -3.97 41.10 94.60
CA ILE A 214 -5.01 42.12 94.81
C ILE A 214 -4.85 43.46 94.07
N ASN A 215 -5.63 43.65 92.99
CA ASN A 215 -6.57 44.77 92.96
C ASN A 215 -7.87 44.41 92.22
N MET A 216 -8.68 43.71 92.99
CA MET A 216 -10.11 43.42 92.81
C MET A 216 -10.93 44.72 92.88
N SER A 217 -12.10 44.76 92.22
CA SER A 217 -13.11 45.85 92.23
C SER A 217 -12.80 47.02 91.26
N ALA A 218 -13.66 47.44 90.33
CA ALA A 218 -15.13 47.43 90.32
C ALA A 218 -15.59 47.29 88.85
N SER A 219 -16.38 46.28 88.47
CA SER A 219 -17.69 45.92 89.01
C SER A 219 -18.80 46.96 88.78
N ASP A 220 -18.52 47.98 87.96
CA ASP A 220 -19.47 48.86 87.26
C ASP A 220 -18.91 49.05 85.84
N SER A 221 -19.31 48.28 84.84
CA SER A 221 -20.56 48.56 84.15
C SER A 221 -21.23 47.26 83.72
N LEU A 222 -21.17 46.30 84.64
CA LEU A 222 -22.16 45.27 84.88
C LEU A 222 -23.42 45.46 84.00
N ASN A 223 -23.65 44.46 83.17
CA ASN A 223 -24.91 44.14 82.51
C ASN A 223 -25.13 44.60 81.07
N GLU A 224 -24.26 45.43 80.49
CA GLU A 224 -24.14 45.54 79.03
C GLU A 224 -23.01 44.68 78.44
N ALA A 225 -22.11 44.16 79.28
CA ALA A 225 -21.06 43.20 78.90
C ALA A 225 -21.47 41.71 78.96
N ALA A 226 -22.68 41.39 79.44
CA ALA A 226 -23.13 40.00 79.62
C ALA A 226 -23.56 39.30 78.31
N ALA A 227 -23.91 40.04 77.26
CA ALA A 227 -24.31 39.46 75.97
C ALA A 227 -23.12 39.07 75.05
N PHE A 228 -21.91 39.57 75.31
CA PHE A 228 -20.71 39.22 74.52
C PHE A 228 -20.00 37.96 75.03
N ASN A 229 -20.24 37.56 76.29
CA ASN A 229 -19.54 36.46 76.94
C ASN A 229 -20.10 35.06 76.58
N GLU A 230 -21.33 34.98 76.07
CA GLU A 230 -21.89 33.72 75.54
C GLU A 230 -21.21 33.31 74.22
N THR A 231 -20.83 34.30 73.41
CA THR A 231 -20.11 34.09 72.14
C THR A 231 -18.66 33.65 72.36
N LEU A 232 -18.00 34.15 73.42
CA LEU A 232 -16.60 33.82 73.76
C LEU A 232 -16.46 32.45 74.44
N SER A 233 -17.44 32.03 75.25
CA SER A 233 -17.49 30.68 75.83
C SER A 233 -17.67 29.59 74.76
N ASN A 234 -18.47 29.88 73.72
CA ASN A 234 -18.64 28.99 72.58
C ASN A 234 -17.38 28.91 71.70
N MET A 235 -16.58 29.97 71.61
CA MET A 235 -15.26 29.95 70.94
C MET A 235 -14.19 29.18 71.74
N ALA A 236 -14.16 29.29 73.08
CA ALA A 236 -13.23 28.55 73.92
C ALA A 236 -13.49 27.02 73.92
N LYS A 237 -14.77 26.61 73.93
CA LYS A 237 -15.16 25.20 73.69
C LYS A 237 -14.78 24.72 72.30
N GLY A 238 -14.84 25.59 71.29
CA GLY A 238 -14.36 25.31 69.93
C GLY A 238 -12.86 25.05 69.85
N ILE A 239 -12.05 25.82 70.58
CA ILE A 239 -10.57 25.68 70.60
C ILE A 239 -10.13 24.40 71.32
N GLN A 240 -10.75 24.04 72.45
CA GLN A 240 -10.43 22.79 73.16
C GLN A 240 -10.80 21.55 72.34
N ASN A 241 -11.96 21.58 71.65
CA ASN A 241 -12.38 20.53 70.74
C ASN A 241 -11.47 20.41 69.50
N LEU A 242 -10.86 21.52 69.06
CA LEU A 242 -9.87 21.55 67.98
C LEU A 242 -8.52 20.95 68.42
N GLU A 243 -8.07 21.19 69.65
CA GLU A 243 -6.81 20.65 70.19
C GLU A 243 -6.87 19.13 70.40
N ASP A 244 -7.97 18.61 70.96
CA ASP A 244 -8.20 17.17 71.13
C ASP A 244 -8.40 16.45 69.79
N ALA A 245 -9.07 17.09 68.82
CA ALA A 245 -9.18 16.56 67.47
C ALA A 245 -7.83 16.52 66.75
N ASN A 246 -6.94 17.49 67.01
CA ASN A 246 -5.62 17.54 66.38
C ASN A 246 -4.68 16.44 66.91
N LYS A 247 -4.75 16.12 68.21
CA LYS A 247 -3.98 15.02 68.83
C LYS A 247 -4.43 13.63 68.35
N LYS A 248 -5.73 13.40 68.22
CA LYS A 248 -6.32 12.14 67.69
C LYS A 248 -6.01 11.93 66.19
N ASN A 249 -5.93 13.03 65.44
CA ASN A 249 -5.54 13.00 64.03
C ASN A 249 -4.06 12.66 63.84
N LEU A 250 -3.16 13.08 64.74
CA LEU A 250 -1.72 12.78 64.67
C LEU A 250 -1.39 11.30 64.89
N GLU A 251 -2.09 10.61 65.80
CA GLU A 251 -1.93 9.15 66.01
C GLU A 251 -2.50 8.34 64.83
N SER A 252 -3.66 8.73 64.31
CA SER A 252 -4.29 8.09 63.13
C SER A 252 -3.45 8.26 61.84
N ILE A 253 -2.69 9.35 61.72
CA ILE A 253 -1.77 9.59 60.60
C ILE A 253 -0.52 8.70 60.69
N ASN A 254 0.00 8.42 61.89
CA ASN A 254 1.17 7.55 62.07
C ASN A 254 0.85 6.07 61.82
N ASP A 255 -0.32 5.57 62.24
CA ASP A 255 -0.76 4.20 61.94
C ASP A 255 -1.10 4.02 60.44
N ALA A 256 -1.63 5.06 59.79
CA ALA A 256 -1.80 5.07 58.33
C ALA A 256 -0.45 4.99 57.60
N SER A 257 0.59 5.68 58.09
CA SER A 257 1.94 5.70 57.50
C SER A 257 2.64 4.32 57.53
N LYS A 258 2.44 3.54 58.60
CA LYS A 258 3.02 2.19 58.75
C LYS A 258 2.35 1.14 57.84
N ASN A 259 1.04 1.27 57.62
CA ASN A 259 0.31 0.42 56.66
C ASN A 259 0.63 0.78 55.20
N VAL A 260 0.86 2.07 54.89
CA VAL A 260 1.25 2.53 53.55
C VAL A 260 2.64 2.04 53.14
N THR A 261 3.59 1.94 54.08
CA THR A 261 4.95 1.46 53.79
C THR A 261 4.98 -0.04 53.45
N GLN A 262 4.24 -0.88 54.20
CA GLN A 262 4.15 -2.32 53.93
C GLN A 262 3.34 -2.65 52.64
N LEU A 263 2.33 -1.84 52.33
CA LEU A 263 1.58 -1.91 51.07
C LEU A 263 2.47 -1.54 49.87
N ASN A 264 3.31 -0.51 50.02
CA ASN A 264 4.23 -0.06 48.97
C ASN A 264 5.28 -1.12 48.60
N GLU A 265 5.81 -1.87 49.58
CA GLU A 265 6.78 -2.94 49.28
C GLU A 265 6.15 -4.12 48.51
N THR A 266 4.93 -4.51 48.89
CA THR A 266 4.20 -5.61 48.23
C THR A 266 3.77 -5.20 46.82
N LEU A 267 3.35 -3.94 46.66
CA LEU A 267 3.04 -3.33 45.37
C LEU A 267 4.26 -3.28 44.45
N PHE A 268 5.44 -2.94 44.99
CA PHE A 268 6.69 -2.90 44.23
C PHE A 268 7.09 -4.29 43.71
N LYS A 269 6.92 -5.35 44.53
CA LYS A 269 7.17 -6.74 44.10
C LYS A 269 6.20 -7.17 43.00
N ALA A 270 4.92 -6.83 43.10
CA ALA A 270 3.94 -7.10 42.05
C ALA A 270 4.25 -6.35 40.74
N GLN A 271 4.62 -5.06 40.83
CA GLN A 271 5.06 -4.25 39.69
C GLN A 271 6.30 -4.85 39.00
N SER A 272 7.22 -5.44 39.75
CA SER A 272 8.40 -6.08 39.20
C SER A 272 8.06 -7.31 38.32
N GLN A 273 7.10 -8.15 38.75
CA GLN A 273 6.65 -9.33 37.98
C GLN A 273 5.88 -8.94 36.72
N VAL A 274 5.05 -7.90 36.81
CA VAL A 274 4.38 -7.28 35.64
C VAL A 274 5.42 -6.77 34.64
N SER A 275 6.49 -6.13 35.11
CA SER A 275 7.54 -5.62 34.25
C SER A 275 8.30 -6.74 33.52
N LEU A 276 8.51 -7.89 34.16
CA LEU A 276 9.11 -9.08 33.56
C LEU A 276 8.23 -9.66 32.45
N LEU A 277 6.92 -9.84 32.72
CA LEU A 277 5.95 -10.29 31.72
C LEU A 277 5.90 -9.35 30.50
N SER A 278 5.98 -8.03 30.71
CA SER A 278 6.00 -7.03 29.63
C SER A 278 7.27 -7.10 28.75
N ARG A 279 8.39 -7.59 29.30
CA ARG A 279 9.64 -7.79 28.54
C ARG A 279 9.55 -9.07 27.71
N ILE A 280 9.03 -10.16 28.30
CA ILE A 280 8.81 -11.43 27.61
C ILE A 280 7.82 -11.25 26.44
N GLN A 281 6.75 -10.46 26.64
CA GLN A 281 5.78 -10.11 25.60
C GLN A 281 6.40 -9.40 24.39
N ARG A 282 7.37 -8.51 24.60
CA ARG A 282 8.10 -7.84 23.49
C ARG A 282 9.00 -8.81 22.74
N SER A 283 9.72 -9.68 23.45
CA SER A 283 10.56 -10.70 22.83
C SER A 283 9.75 -11.70 21.98
N LEU A 284 8.53 -12.05 22.40
CA LEU A 284 7.63 -12.87 21.59
C LEU A 284 7.12 -12.15 20.32
N LYS A 285 6.87 -10.83 20.40
CA LYS A 285 6.46 -10.01 19.24
C LYS A 285 7.57 -9.91 18.18
N ASP A 286 8.81 -9.69 18.62
CA ASP A 286 9.96 -9.56 17.71
C ASP A 286 10.24 -10.88 16.97
N LEU A 287 10.16 -12.02 17.67
CA LEU A 287 10.29 -13.35 17.05
C LEU A 287 9.18 -13.63 16.02
N ASN A 288 7.96 -13.16 16.26
CA ASN A 288 6.84 -13.31 15.33
C ASN A 288 7.02 -12.49 14.04
N GLU A 289 7.51 -11.25 14.13
CA GLU A 289 7.77 -10.41 12.95
C GLU A 289 8.95 -10.93 12.13
N GLN A 290 10.00 -11.46 12.79
CA GLN A 290 11.12 -12.11 12.10
C GLN A 290 10.66 -13.34 11.30
N ALA A 291 9.77 -14.17 11.88
CA ALA A 291 9.20 -15.32 11.18
C ALA A 291 8.37 -14.91 9.95
N LYS A 292 7.63 -13.79 10.00
CA LYS A 292 6.86 -13.28 8.85
C LYS A 292 7.75 -12.79 7.70
N HIS A 293 8.82 -12.05 8.01
CA HIS A 293 9.77 -11.59 7.00
C HIS A 293 10.43 -12.76 6.28
N ASN A 294 10.97 -13.72 7.04
CA ASN A 294 11.60 -14.91 6.49
C ASN A 294 10.64 -15.70 5.59
N LEU A 295 9.36 -15.77 5.95
CA LEU A 295 8.33 -16.41 5.12
C LEU A 295 8.11 -15.70 3.76
N SER A 296 8.20 -14.37 3.70
CA SER A 296 8.05 -13.63 2.45
C SER A 296 9.24 -13.86 1.50
N GLU A 297 10.45 -13.88 2.05
CA GLU A 297 11.67 -14.14 1.28
C GLU A 297 11.68 -15.58 0.74
N ILE A 298 11.27 -16.55 1.56
CA ILE A 298 11.09 -17.95 1.14
C ILE A 298 10.11 -18.05 -0.05
N LYS A 299 9.02 -17.29 -0.06
CA LYS A 299 8.04 -17.30 -1.18
C LYS A 299 8.64 -16.84 -2.51
N GLU A 300 9.43 -15.77 -2.50
CA GLU A 300 10.10 -15.27 -3.72
C GLU A 300 11.19 -16.23 -4.20
N LEU A 301 11.96 -16.82 -3.28
CA LEU A 301 12.96 -17.84 -3.63
C LEU A 301 12.31 -19.10 -4.23
N ILE A 302 11.15 -19.54 -3.72
CA ILE A 302 10.37 -20.64 -4.30
C ILE A 302 9.90 -20.29 -5.72
N LYS A 303 9.40 -19.06 -5.91
CA LYS A 303 8.94 -18.58 -7.23
C LYS A 303 10.07 -18.58 -8.25
N LEU A 304 11.22 -18.01 -7.90
CA LEU A 304 12.42 -18.02 -8.76
C LEU A 304 12.87 -19.45 -9.09
N SER A 305 12.88 -20.33 -8.09
CA SER A 305 13.23 -21.74 -8.27
C SER A 305 12.30 -22.45 -9.27
N ARG A 306 10.98 -22.24 -9.15
CA ARG A 306 10.00 -22.82 -10.08
C ARG A 306 10.14 -22.27 -11.50
N GLU A 307 10.47 -20.99 -11.66
CA GLU A 307 10.73 -20.39 -12.97
C GLU A 307 12.00 -20.96 -13.64
N LEU A 308 13.05 -21.23 -12.87
CA LEU A 308 14.26 -21.88 -13.38
C LEU A 308 13.97 -23.33 -13.81
N VAL A 309 13.17 -24.06 -13.02
CA VAL A 309 12.76 -25.43 -13.33
C VAL A 309 11.82 -25.48 -14.55
N ASN A 310 10.93 -24.50 -14.73
CA ASN A 310 10.07 -24.38 -15.92
C ASN A 310 10.86 -24.32 -17.24
N ARG A 311 12.13 -23.92 -17.21
CA ARG A 311 13.03 -23.90 -18.38
C ARG A 311 13.71 -25.23 -18.65
N VAL A 312 13.57 -26.22 -17.78
CA VAL A 312 14.15 -27.55 -17.99
C VAL A 312 13.33 -28.26 -19.07
N GLN A 313 13.96 -28.46 -20.23
CA GLN A 313 13.31 -29.08 -21.39
C GLN A 313 13.43 -30.61 -21.45
N ILE A 314 14.00 -31.22 -20.41
CA ILE A 314 14.27 -32.66 -20.34
C ILE A 314 12.93 -33.40 -20.21
N GLY A 315 12.74 -34.47 -20.98
CA GLY A 315 11.55 -35.30 -20.84
C GLY A 315 11.60 -36.15 -19.57
N ILE A 316 10.48 -36.75 -19.21
CA ILE A 316 10.38 -37.70 -18.10
C ILE A 316 10.26 -39.11 -18.65
N ASN A 317 11.05 -40.03 -18.10
CA ASN A 317 10.91 -41.46 -18.32
C ASN A 317 10.32 -42.10 -17.07
N VAL A 318 9.16 -42.71 -17.23
CA VAL A 318 8.37 -43.31 -16.18
C VAL A 318 8.39 -44.82 -16.38
N SER A 319 8.76 -45.56 -15.34
CA SER A 319 8.76 -47.03 -15.36
C SER A 319 7.72 -47.57 -14.38
N LYS A 320 6.53 -47.92 -14.88
CA LYS A 320 5.41 -48.43 -14.07
C LYS A 320 5.07 -47.54 -12.85
N GLU A 321 4.42 -48.12 -11.83
CA GLU A 321 4.06 -47.46 -10.55
C GLU A 321 5.25 -46.99 -9.70
N SER A 322 6.49 -47.21 -10.15
CA SER A 322 7.68 -46.81 -9.42
C SER A 322 7.90 -45.30 -9.44
N CYS A 323 7.36 -44.59 -10.44
CA CYS A 323 7.50 -43.15 -10.52
C CYS A 323 6.20 -42.43 -10.89
N LEU A 324 5.74 -41.54 -10.01
CA LEU A 324 4.57 -40.68 -10.25
C LEU A 324 4.91 -39.23 -9.91
N ARG A 325 4.43 -38.29 -10.74
CA ARG A 325 4.53 -36.85 -10.51
C ARG A 325 3.14 -36.22 -10.53
N THR A 326 2.89 -35.33 -9.57
CA THR A 326 1.65 -34.54 -9.51
C THR A 326 2.01 -33.08 -9.64
N TYR A 327 1.24 -32.37 -10.44
CA TYR A 327 1.47 -30.99 -10.85
C TYR A 327 0.29 -30.10 -10.43
N MET A 328 0.58 -28.83 -10.20
CA MET A 328 -0.46 -27.81 -10.08
C MET A 328 -0.85 -27.35 -11.49
N PRO A 329 -2.14 -27.35 -11.85
CA PRO A 329 -2.60 -26.75 -13.10
C PRO A 329 -2.17 -25.28 -13.19
N PRO A 330 -1.62 -24.82 -14.33
CA PRO A 330 -1.39 -23.40 -14.51
C PRO A 330 -2.71 -22.61 -14.54
N LEU A 331 -2.71 -21.42 -13.93
CA LEU A 331 -3.91 -20.58 -13.71
C LEU A 331 -4.66 -20.20 -15.00
N ASN A 332 -4.00 -20.23 -16.16
CA ASN A 332 -4.57 -19.94 -17.48
C ASN A 332 -5.29 -21.14 -18.13
N LEU A 333 -5.61 -22.18 -17.36
CA LEU A 333 -6.47 -23.29 -17.79
C LEU A 333 -7.89 -23.20 -17.17
N GLY A 334 -8.10 -22.34 -16.17
CA GLY A 334 -9.39 -22.21 -15.48
C GLY A 334 -10.40 -21.33 -16.24
N LYS A 335 -11.65 -21.80 -16.36
CA LYS A 335 -12.79 -21.09 -16.99
C LYS A 335 -12.54 -20.56 -18.40
N HIS A 336 -11.84 -21.36 -19.22
CA HIS A 336 -11.66 -21.09 -20.65
C HIS A 336 -12.61 -21.94 -21.50
N ASN A 337 -12.99 -21.42 -22.66
CA ASN A 337 -13.78 -22.14 -23.67
C ASN A 337 -12.90 -22.91 -24.68
N HIS A 338 -11.58 -22.78 -24.61
CA HIS A 338 -10.61 -23.45 -25.47
C HIS A 338 -9.42 -23.96 -24.67
N ASN A 339 -8.97 -25.18 -24.96
CA ASN A 339 -7.75 -25.76 -24.40
C ASN A 339 -6.98 -26.55 -25.47
N ASN A 340 -5.65 -26.55 -25.39
CA ASN A 340 -4.76 -27.31 -26.26
C ASN A 340 -3.64 -27.95 -25.45
N LEU A 341 -3.43 -29.25 -25.61
CA LEU A 341 -2.30 -29.97 -25.05
C LEU A 341 -1.56 -30.70 -26.18
N THR A 342 -0.26 -30.45 -26.28
CA THR A 342 0.63 -31.14 -27.22
C THR A 342 1.79 -31.76 -26.46
N PHE A 343 2.15 -33.00 -26.75
CA PHE A 343 3.30 -33.67 -26.16
C PHE A 343 3.85 -34.76 -27.08
N GLN A 344 5.11 -35.11 -26.86
CA GLN A 344 5.74 -36.26 -27.51
C GLN A 344 5.74 -37.45 -26.55
N LEU A 345 5.35 -38.61 -27.06
CA LEU A 345 5.15 -39.84 -26.32
C LEU A 345 5.96 -40.97 -26.93
N ASN A 346 6.66 -41.73 -26.09
CA ASN A 346 7.27 -43.01 -26.46
C ASN A 346 6.82 -44.07 -25.44
N PRO A 347 5.85 -44.92 -25.78
CA PRO A 347 5.30 -45.89 -24.84
C PRO A 347 6.14 -47.18 -24.75
N GLN A 348 6.19 -47.79 -23.57
CA GLN A 348 6.79 -49.12 -23.32
C GLN A 348 5.71 -50.21 -23.12
N GLN A 349 4.50 -49.78 -22.78
CA GLN A 349 3.29 -50.60 -22.71
C GLN A 349 2.21 -50.04 -23.63
N LEU A 350 1.27 -50.89 -24.05
CA LEU A 350 0.20 -50.50 -24.97
C LEU A 350 -1.08 -50.05 -24.26
N ASN A 351 -1.13 -50.20 -22.94
CA ASN A 351 -2.21 -49.75 -22.07
C ASN A 351 -1.62 -48.76 -21.06
N ASN A 352 -2.04 -47.50 -21.11
CA ASN A 352 -1.35 -46.43 -20.39
C ASN A 352 -2.29 -45.27 -20.05
N SER A 353 -2.11 -44.69 -18.87
CA SER A 353 -2.68 -43.41 -18.46
C SER A 353 -1.65 -42.32 -18.66
N ILE A 354 -1.87 -41.40 -19.60
CA ILE A 354 -0.82 -40.49 -20.07
C ILE A 354 -0.95 -39.12 -19.42
N PHE A 355 -2.16 -38.56 -19.40
CA PHE A 355 -2.44 -37.23 -18.88
C PHE A 355 -3.78 -37.19 -18.18
N PHE A 356 -3.88 -36.45 -17.08
CA PHE A 356 -5.14 -36.15 -16.42
C PHE A 356 -5.08 -34.76 -15.79
N ILE A 357 -6.16 -33.99 -15.89
CA ILE A 357 -6.38 -32.77 -15.13
C ILE A 357 -7.83 -32.72 -14.65
N GLY A 358 -8.03 -32.50 -13.36
CA GLY A 358 -9.34 -32.49 -12.71
C GLY A 358 -9.23 -32.69 -11.20
N GLN A 359 -10.34 -32.61 -10.48
CA GLN A 359 -10.36 -32.84 -9.03
C GLN A 359 -10.71 -34.30 -8.68
N ASP A 360 -11.75 -34.84 -9.32
CA ASP A 360 -12.24 -36.21 -9.16
C ASP A 360 -13.10 -36.65 -10.36
N ALA A 361 -13.75 -37.81 -10.22
CA ALA A 361 -14.62 -38.42 -11.24
C ALA A 361 -15.91 -37.66 -11.56
N LYS A 362 -16.33 -36.71 -10.71
CA LYS A 362 -17.59 -35.96 -10.82
C LYS A 362 -17.37 -34.51 -11.23
N SER A 363 -16.15 -34.01 -11.05
CA SER A 363 -15.72 -32.68 -11.51
C SER A 363 -15.39 -32.64 -12.99
N ASP A 364 -15.30 -31.43 -13.53
CA ASP A 364 -14.69 -31.14 -14.83
C ASP A 364 -13.30 -31.75 -14.95
N TYR A 365 -13.05 -32.43 -16.08
CA TYR A 365 -11.75 -33.04 -16.34
C TYR A 365 -11.40 -33.12 -17.83
N MET A 366 -10.10 -33.23 -18.09
CA MET A 366 -9.55 -33.69 -19.37
C MET A 366 -8.52 -34.79 -19.11
N ALA A 367 -8.53 -35.85 -19.92
CA ALA A 367 -7.65 -36.99 -19.76
C ALA A 367 -7.24 -37.59 -21.09
N VAL A 368 -6.02 -38.14 -21.14
CA VAL A 368 -5.51 -38.91 -22.28
C VAL A 368 -5.07 -40.28 -21.81
N GLU A 369 -5.62 -41.31 -22.43
CA GLU A 369 -5.25 -42.71 -22.20
C GLU A 369 -4.87 -43.39 -23.51
N MET A 370 -4.24 -44.55 -23.40
CA MET A 370 -3.97 -45.42 -24.53
C MET A 370 -4.46 -46.82 -24.20
N HIS A 371 -5.26 -47.41 -25.09
CA HIS A 371 -5.80 -48.77 -24.95
C HIS A 371 -5.36 -49.59 -26.17
N ASN A 372 -4.61 -50.66 -25.95
CA ASN A 372 -4.04 -51.53 -26.99
C ASN A 372 -3.37 -50.75 -28.14
N GLY A 373 -2.59 -49.73 -27.78
CA GLY A 373 -1.87 -48.87 -28.73
C GLY A 373 -2.73 -47.80 -29.41
N ILE A 374 -4.03 -47.69 -29.11
CA ILE A 374 -4.92 -46.64 -29.63
C ILE A 374 -5.03 -45.53 -28.59
N VAL A 375 -4.84 -44.27 -28.99
CA VAL A 375 -4.94 -43.12 -28.09
C VAL A 375 -6.39 -42.65 -27.98
N TYR A 376 -6.82 -42.35 -26.75
CA TYR A 376 -8.12 -41.84 -26.39
C TYR A 376 -7.97 -40.49 -25.70
N PHE A 377 -8.79 -39.52 -26.08
CA PHE A 377 -8.96 -38.26 -25.39
C PHE A 377 -10.36 -38.22 -24.79
N ALA A 378 -10.44 -38.10 -23.46
CA ALA A 378 -11.69 -38.01 -22.70
C ALA A 378 -11.81 -36.66 -21.99
N TRP A 379 -13.02 -36.15 -21.86
CA TRP A 379 -13.32 -34.93 -21.14
C TRP A 379 -14.74 -34.93 -20.58
N ASN A 380 -14.95 -34.16 -19.52
CA ASN A 380 -16.24 -33.84 -18.94
C ASN A 380 -16.22 -32.35 -18.55
N LEU A 381 -17.28 -31.63 -18.90
CA LEU A 381 -17.44 -30.18 -18.64
C LEU A 381 -18.64 -29.92 -17.71
N GLY A 382 -19.09 -30.92 -16.96
CA GLY A 382 -20.27 -30.85 -16.08
C GLY A 382 -21.56 -31.41 -16.70
N SER A 383 -21.53 -31.79 -17.99
CA SER A 383 -22.67 -32.37 -18.72
C SER A 383 -22.54 -33.87 -19.01
N GLY A 384 -21.53 -34.52 -18.43
CA GLY A 384 -21.26 -35.96 -18.57
C GLY A 384 -20.00 -36.27 -19.38
N ASP A 385 -19.57 -37.52 -19.28
CA ASP A 385 -18.31 -37.97 -19.88
C ASP A 385 -18.42 -38.07 -21.41
N SER A 386 -17.37 -37.65 -22.10
CA SER A 386 -17.22 -37.80 -23.55
C SER A 386 -15.80 -38.23 -23.90
N GLN A 387 -15.66 -39.00 -24.99
CA GLN A 387 -14.37 -39.54 -25.40
C GLN A 387 -14.25 -39.70 -26.92
N VAL A 388 -13.10 -39.35 -27.47
CA VAL A 388 -12.73 -39.60 -28.88
C VAL A 388 -11.48 -40.49 -28.94
N GLN A 389 -11.45 -41.41 -29.89
CA GLN A 389 -10.32 -42.32 -30.12
C GLN A 389 -9.67 -42.00 -31.46
N TYR A 390 -8.37 -42.28 -31.60
CA TYR A 390 -7.65 -42.14 -32.86
C TYR A 390 -7.28 -43.52 -33.45
N PRO A 391 -8.17 -44.17 -34.24
CA PRO A 391 -8.00 -45.56 -34.65
C PRO A 391 -7.05 -45.72 -35.85
N ARG A 392 -6.71 -44.62 -36.55
CA ARG A 392 -5.89 -44.66 -37.79
C ARG A 392 -4.44 -45.05 -37.54
N LEU A 393 -3.94 -44.87 -36.31
CA LEU A 393 -2.57 -45.18 -35.95
C LEU A 393 -2.55 -45.93 -34.63
N ARG A 394 -2.05 -47.18 -34.65
CA ARG A 394 -1.72 -47.92 -33.44
C ARG A 394 -0.25 -47.70 -33.11
N LEU A 395 -0.01 -47.17 -31.92
CA LEU A 395 1.32 -46.87 -31.42
C LEU A 395 2.07 -48.17 -31.12
N LYS A 396 3.33 -48.22 -31.52
CA LYS A 396 4.26 -49.30 -31.21
C LYS A 396 5.10 -48.91 -30.00
N LYS A 397 5.63 -49.93 -29.32
CA LYS A 397 6.60 -49.71 -28.24
C LYS A 397 7.88 -49.08 -28.80
N ASP A 398 8.61 -48.35 -27.95
CA ASP A 398 9.91 -47.76 -28.24
C ASP A 398 9.95 -46.74 -29.38
N THR A 399 8.78 -46.29 -29.88
CA THR A 399 8.67 -45.37 -31.01
C THR A 399 8.14 -44.01 -30.54
N TRP A 400 8.69 -42.91 -31.07
CA TRP A 400 8.26 -41.55 -30.72
C TRP A 400 7.07 -41.09 -31.56
N TYR A 401 6.02 -40.61 -30.88
CA TYR A 401 4.82 -40.06 -31.49
C TYR A 401 4.57 -38.65 -30.97
N LEU A 402 4.01 -37.78 -31.82
CA LEU A 402 3.44 -36.50 -31.41
C LEU A 402 1.93 -36.68 -31.24
N VAL A 403 1.44 -36.31 -30.05
CA VAL A 403 0.01 -36.32 -29.71
C VAL A 403 -0.42 -34.89 -29.49
N THR A 404 -1.48 -34.46 -30.17
CA THR A 404 -2.12 -33.16 -29.98
C THR A 404 -3.60 -33.37 -29.69
N ILE A 405 -4.07 -32.81 -28.58
CA ILE A 405 -5.48 -32.72 -28.24
C ILE A 405 -5.90 -31.26 -28.19
N SER A 406 -7.08 -30.96 -28.69
CA SER A 406 -7.70 -29.65 -28.53
C SER A 406 -9.15 -29.78 -28.12
N ARG A 407 -9.58 -28.87 -27.24
CA ARG A 407 -10.98 -28.67 -26.88
C ARG A 407 -11.41 -27.29 -27.33
N GLU A 408 -12.51 -27.22 -28.06
CA GLU A 408 -13.13 -25.98 -28.54
C GLU A 408 -14.61 -26.05 -28.15
N MET A 409 -15.03 -25.29 -27.14
CA MET A 409 -16.34 -25.43 -26.50
C MET A 409 -16.56 -26.90 -26.04
N ASN A 410 -17.68 -27.51 -26.40
CA ASN A 410 -18.01 -28.89 -26.08
C ASN A 410 -17.39 -29.92 -27.06
N LYS A 411 -16.61 -29.48 -28.06
CA LYS A 411 -15.96 -30.34 -29.05
C LYS A 411 -14.54 -30.69 -28.61
N GLY A 412 -14.23 -31.98 -28.55
CA GLY A 412 -12.88 -32.50 -28.39
C GLY A 412 -12.31 -33.02 -29.70
N SER A 413 -11.03 -32.78 -29.94
CA SER A 413 -10.27 -33.20 -31.13
C SER A 413 -8.96 -33.87 -30.74
N LEU A 414 -8.57 -34.92 -31.48
CA LEU A 414 -7.36 -35.69 -31.25
C LEU A 414 -6.63 -35.98 -32.58
N THR A 415 -5.33 -35.71 -32.61
CA THR A 415 -4.42 -36.12 -33.69
C THR A 415 -3.21 -36.85 -33.12
N VAL A 416 -2.75 -37.86 -33.84
CA VAL A 416 -1.55 -38.62 -33.49
C VAL A 416 -0.71 -38.87 -34.75
N GLN A 417 0.59 -38.60 -34.67
CA GLN A 417 1.52 -38.80 -35.78
C GLN A 417 2.85 -39.39 -35.30
N SER A 418 3.49 -40.18 -36.16
CA SER A 418 4.86 -40.66 -35.96
C SER A 418 5.84 -39.50 -36.11
N ILE A 419 6.90 -39.46 -35.29
CA ILE A 419 7.95 -38.43 -35.41
C ILE A 419 9.03 -38.84 -36.42
N ASP A 420 9.22 -40.13 -36.65
CA ASP A 420 10.28 -40.67 -37.50
C ASP A 420 9.87 -40.81 -38.99
N ASP A 421 8.56 -40.77 -39.29
CA ASP A 421 8.04 -40.82 -40.66
C ASP A 421 7.95 -39.40 -41.24
N LEU A 422 8.86 -39.08 -42.18
CA LEU A 422 9.07 -37.77 -42.83
C LEU A 422 7.94 -37.30 -43.78
N GLU A 423 6.69 -37.73 -43.59
CA GLU A 423 5.56 -37.17 -44.36
C GLU A 423 4.91 -35.98 -43.63
N PRO A 424 4.54 -34.89 -44.34
CA PRO A 424 3.72 -33.83 -43.76
C PRO A 424 2.35 -34.40 -43.36
N PRO A 425 1.74 -33.94 -42.24
CA PRO A 425 0.52 -34.54 -41.73
C PRO A 425 -0.64 -34.30 -42.71
N SER A 426 -1.04 -35.35 -43.41
CA SER A 426 -2.34 -35.44 -44.12
C SER A 426 -3.45 -35.96 -43.20
N SER A 427 -3.14 -36.23 -41.93
CA SER A 427 -4.04 -36.96 -41.05
C SER A 427 -5.12 -36.06 -40.43
N LYS A 428 -6.36 -36.29 -40.87
CA LYS A 428 -7.55 -35.60 -40.36
C LYS A 428 -7.71 -35.86 -38.85
N ALA A 429 -8.00 -34.80 -38.09
CA ALA A 429 -8.31 -34.92 -36.66
C ALA A 429 -9.58 -35.75 -36.44
N GLU A 430 -9.55 -36.61 -35.42
CA GLU A 430 -10.75 -37.26 -34.93
C GLU A 430 -11.46 -36.34 -33.94
N THR A 431 -12.76 -36.17 -34.09
CA THR A 431 -13.53 -35.19 -33.30
C THR A 431 -14.82 -35.76 -32.76
N ARG A 432 -15.21 -35.38 -31.54
CA ARG A 432 -16.52 -35.69 -30.96
C ARG A 432 -17.05 -34.50 -30.15
N TYR A 433 -18.36 -34.37 -30.09
CA TYR A 433 -19.05 -33.39 -29.25
C TYR A 433 -19.58 -34.05 -27.98
N SER A 434 -19.43 -33.36 -26.85
CA SER A 434 -20.10 -33.70 -25.58
C SER A 434 -21.53 -33.16 -25.55
N PRO A 435 -22.42 -33.68 -24.68
CA PRO A 435 -23.80 -33.21 -24.57
C PRO A 435 -23.91 -31.69 -24.42
N LEU A 436 -24.95 -31.11 -25.02
CA LEU A 436 -25.11 -29.64 -25.09
C LEU A 436 -25.60 -29.11 -23.74
N MET A 437 -24.72 -28.38 -23.03
CA MET A 437 -25.06 -27.35 -22.03
C MET A 437 -23.80 -26.67 -21.45
N ALA A 438 -22.67 -27.38 -21.37
CA ALA A 438 -21.46 -26.84 -20.76
C ALA A 438 -20.29 -26.71 -21.76
N ILE A 439 -19.62 -25.56 -21.72
CA ILE A 439 -18.56 -25.18 -22.68
C ILE A 439 -17.27 -24.67 -22.01
N ALA A 440 -17.34 -24.36 -20.72
CA ALA A 440 -16.19 -24.00 -19.89
C ALA A 440 -15.57 -25.27 -19.31
N LEU A 441 -14.26 -25.24 -19.06
CA LEU A 441 -13.60 -26.24 -18.21
C LEU A 441 -13.28 -25.55 -16.88
N ASP A 442 -13.93 -25.97 -15.80
CA ASP A 442 -13.70 -25.39 -14.47
C ASP A 442 -12.57 -26.11 -13.73
N ILE A 443 -11.37 -25.55 -13.84
CA ILE A 443 -10.18 -25.99 -13.11
C ILE A 443 -9.95 -25.04 -11.94
N THR A 444 -10.07 -25.57 -10.72
CA THR A 444 -9.88 -24.80 -9.48
C THR A 444 -8.49 -25.05 -8.89
N ASN A 445 -8.17 -24.36 -7.79
CA ASN A 445 -6.94 -24.61 -7.02
C ASN A 445 -6.91 -25.98 -6.31
N LEU A 446 -8.04 -26.70 -6.27
CA LEU A 446 -8.13 -28.07 -5.76
C LEU A 446 -7.85 -29.12 -6.84
N SER A 447 -7.96 -28.73 -8.12
CA SER A 447 -7.69 -29.61 -9.24
C SER A 447 -6.22 -30.02 -9.27
N ARG A 448 -5.96 -31.28 -9.61
CA ARG A 448 -4.61 -31.84 -9.75
C ARG A 448 -4.36 -32.18 -11.20
N MET A 449 -3.12 -32.00 -11.63
CA MET A 449 -2.66 -32.40 -12.95
C MET A 449 -1.64 -33.53 -12.82
N PHE A 450 -1.74 -34.51 -13.71
CA PHE A 450 -0.88 -35.68 -13.76
C PHE A 450 -0.35 -35.87 -15.17
N ILE A 451 0.95 -36.17 -15.27
CA ILE A 451 1.63 -36.52 -16.52
C ILE A 451 2.41 -37.81 -16.25
N GLY A 452 2.13 -38.84 -17.04
CA GLY A 452 2.75 -40.16 -16.89
C GLY A 452 2.20 -40.97 -15.73
N GLY A 453 0.88 -41.15 -15.67
CA GLY A 453 0.17 -41.97 -14.69
C GLY A 453 -0.61 -41.15 -13.67
N ILE A 454 -1.59 -41.77 -13.02
CA ILE A 454 -2.48 -41.17 -12.03
C ILE A 454 -2.33 -41.89 -10.69
N ASN A 455 -2.49 -41.15 -9.58
CA ASN A 455 -2.47 -41.75 -8.26
C ASN A 455 -3.68 -42.69 -8.08
N LYS A 456 -3.45 -43.96 -7.72
CA LYS A 456 -4.51 -44.96 -7.47
C LYS A 456 -5.51 -44.58 -6.37
N SER A 457 -5.16 -43.66 -5.49
CA SER A 457 -6.09 -43.11 -4.48
C SER A 457 -7.14 -42.17 -5.07
N MET A 458 -6.97 -41.75 -6.33
CA MET A 458 -7.91 -40.89 -7.04
C MET A 458 -9.07 -41.70 -7.60
N GLN A 459 -10.31 -41.25 -7.38
CA GLN A 459 -11.47 -41.83 -8.04
C GLN A 459 -11.51 -41.36 -9.49
N LEU A 460 -11.41 -42.30 -10.44
CA LEU A 460 -11.49 -42.01 -11.87
C LEU A 460 -12.94 -42.10 -12.37
N PRO A 461 -13.32 -41.25 -13.35
CA PRO A 461 -14.54 -41.45 -14.14
C PRO A 461 -14.56 -42.85 -14.75
N LYS A 462 -15.76 -43.43 -14.93
CA LYS A 462 -15.94 -44.79 -15.52
C LYS A 462 -15.36 -44.90 -16.93
N THR A 463 -15.22 -43.78 -17.62
CA THR A 463 -14.66 -43.66 -18.96
C THR A 463 -13.14 -43.89 -19.00
N LEU A 464 -12.45 -43.79 -17.86
CA LEU A 464 -11.01 -44.02 -17.71
C LEU A 464 -10.75 -45.40 -17.09
N GLN A 465 -9.77 -46.12 -17.62
CA GLN A 465 -9.51 -47.51 -17.24
C GLN A 465 -8.14 -47.72 -16.58
N TYR A 466 -7.19 -46.82 -16.79
CA TYR A 466 -5.79 -47.06 -16.44
C TYR A 466 -5.27 -46.01 -15.46
N PHE A 467 -4.42 -46.46 -14.53
CA PHE A 467 -3.73 -45.58 -13.57
C PHE A 467 -2.23 -45.46 -13.88
N THR A 468 -1.66 -46.40 -14.61
CA THR A 468 -0.21 -46.53 -14.76
C THR A 468 0.26 -46.03 -16.11
N PHE A 469 1.47 -45.49 -16.13
CA PHE A 469 2.20 -45.19 -17.34
C PHE A 469 3.54 -45.93 -17.35
N ASP A 470 3.93 -46.43 -18.51
CA ASP A 470 5.25 -46.98 -18.76
C ASP A 470 5.76 -46.44 -20.09
N GLY A 471 6.79 -45.60 -20.02
CA GLY A 471 7.42 -44.95 -21.16
C GLY A 471 7.90 -43.52 -20.90
N SER A 472 8.18 -42.81 -21.98
CA SER A 472 8.78 -41.49 -21.96
C SER A 472 7.83 -40.42 -22.51
N ILE A 473 7.76 -39.27 -21.84
CA ILE A 473 7.00 -38.09 -22.27
C ILE A 473 7.94 -36.88 -22.32
N ARG A 474 7.91 -36.10 -23.40
CA ARG A 474 8.69 -34.85 -23.53
C ARG A 474 7.93 -33.79 -24.32
N ASN A 475 8.49 -32.57 -24.35
CA ASN A 475 7.94 -31.44 -25.11
C ASN A 475 6.45 -31.16 -24.83
N VAL A 476 6.07 -31.20 -23.55
CA VAL A 476 4.70 -30.90 -23.13
C VAL A 476 4.44 -29.40 -23.29
N MET A 477 3.35 -29.06 -23.98
CA MET A 477 2.89 -27.71 -24.22
C MET A 477 1.40 -27.60 -23.87
N LEU A 478 1.04 -26.60 -23.07
CA LEU A 478 -0.32 -26.31 -22.63
C LEU A 478 -0.73 -24.94 -23.16
N ASN A 479 -1.80 -24.85 -23.96
CA ASN A 479 -2.26 -23.63 -24.61
C ASN A 479 -1.14 -22.87 -25.37
N GLY A 480 -0.18 -23.62 -25.92
CA GLY A 480 1.03 -23.10 -26.58
C GLY A 480 2.23 -22.94 -25.64
N ASP A 481 2.03 -22.72 -24.34
CA ASP A 481 3.12 -22.55 -23.38
C ASP A 481 3.85 -23.86 -23.08
N TYR A 482 5.19 -23.87 -23.20
CA TYR A 482 6.02 -24.99 -22.71
C TYR A 482 5.78 -25.24 -21.22
N PHE A 483 5.48 -26.49 -20.87
CA PHE A 483 5.29 -26.95 -19.50
C PHE A 483 6.40 -27.94 -19.12
N SER A 484 7.22 -27.60 -18.13
CA SER A 484 8.27 -28.52 -17.68
C SER A 484 7.69 -29.63 -16.82
N VAL A 485 7.88 -30.87 -17.27
CA VAL A 485 7.57 -32.08 -16.48
C VAL A 485 8.41 -32.23 -15.21
N TRP A 486 9.42 -31.39 -15.02
CA TRP A 486 10.24 -31.36 -13.80
C TRP A 486 9.78 -30.33 -12.77
N ASN A 487 8.82 -29.45 -13.12
CA ASN A 487 8.19 -28.53 -12.18
C ASN A 487 6.97 -29.17 -11.50
N PHE A 488 7.19 -30.29 -10.82
CA PHE A 488 6.14 -31.04 -10.11
C PHE A 488 5.95 -30.52 -8.67
N ASN A 489 4.73 -30.71 -8.15
CA ASN A 489 4.37 -30.38 -6.78
C ASN A 489 4.67 -31.55 -5.82
N HIS A 490 4.39 -32.79 -6.23
CA HIS A 490 4.69 -33.99 -5.46
C HIS A 490 5.39 -35.05 -6.32
N MET A 491 6.25 -35.83 -5.68
CA MET A 491 6.90 -36.99 -6.29
C MET A 491 6.66 -38.26 -5.48
N LYS A 492 6.46 -39.37 -6.18
CA LYS A 492 6.57 -40.72 -5.64
C LYS A 492 7.62 -41.45 -6.47
N GLY A 493 8.63 -42.00 -5.79
CA GLY A 493 9.78 -42.70 -6.40
C GLY A 493 10.58 -41.89 -7.43
N LEU A 494 11.54 -42.56 -8.08
CA LEU A 494 12.58 -41.93 -8.90
C LEU A 494 12.23 -42.04 -10.40
N CYS A 495 12.11 -40.89 -11.06
CA CYS A 495 11.93 -40.82 -12.52
C CYS A 495 13.28 -40.51 -13.16
N ASN A 496 13.57 -41.17 -14.27
CA ASN A 496 14.75 -40.88 -15.06
C ASN A 496 14.45 -39.77 -16.07
N GLY A 497 15.47 -39.00 -16.43
CA GLY A 497 15.39 -38.06 -17.56
C GLY A 497 15.47 -38.77 -18.89
N THR A 498 14.72 -38.30 -19.88
CA THR A 498 14.92 -38.68 -21.29
C THR A 498 15.42 -37.48 -22.08
N ALA A 499 16.37 -37.72 -22.97
CA ALA A 499 17.06 -36.67 -23.71
C ALA A 499 16.09 -35.88 -24.61
N VAL A 500 16.33 -34.57 -24.71
CA VAL A 500 15.65 -33.68 -25.65
C VAL A 500 16.08 -34.06 -27.07
N SER A 501 15.17 -33.97 -28.04
CA SER A 501 15.55 -34.05 -29.45
C SER A 501 16.63 -32.99 -29.72
N LYS A 502 17.79 -33.40 -30.25
CA LYS A 502 18.83 -32.46 -30.68
C LYS A 502 18.28 -31.68 -31.87
N GLN A 503 17.81 -30.45 -31.66
CA GLN A 503 17.78 -29.50 -32.76
C GLN A 503 19.24 -29.17 -33.10
N ALA A 504 19.69 -29.70 -34.24
CA ALA A 504 21.03 -29.48 -34.75
C ALA A 504 21.18 -28.01 -35.19
N GLY A 505 22.14 -27.30 -34.61
CA GLY A 505 22.77 -26.13 -35.23
C GLY A 505 21.95 -24.84 -35.42
N SER A 506 20.73 -24.70 -34.89
CA SER A 506 19.98 -23.45 -35.03
C SER A 506 20.52 -22.34 -34.12
N GLN A 507 20.49 -21.09 -34.59
CA GLN A 507 20.70 -19.92 -33.74
C GLN A 507 19.73 -19.97 -32.55
N GLU A 508 20.17 -19.48 -31.37
CA GLU A 508 19.29 -19.40 -30.20
C GLU A 508 18.15 -18.42 -30.52
N GLU A 509 16.93 -18.95 -30.60
CA GLU A 509 15.70 -18.17 -30.75
C GLU A 509 14.95 -18.22 -29.41
N VAL A 510 14.56 -17.05 -28.91
CA VAL A 510 13.96 -16.89 -27.58
C VAL A 510 12.63 -16.16 -27.70
N HIS A 511 11.57 -16.77 -27.21
CA HIS A 511 10.25 -16.16 -27.09
C HIS A 511 10.10 -15.47 -25.74
N PHE A 512 9.87 -14.17 -25.76
CA PHE A 512 9.51 -13.33 -24.61
C PHE A 512 7.99 -13.25 -24.50
N LYS A 513 7.46 -13.47 -23.30
CA LYS A 513 6.01 -13.51 -23.06
C LYS A 513 5.36 -12.14 -22.85
N GLY A 514 6.12 -11.07 -22.61
CA GLY A 514 5.61 -9.72 -22.32
C GLY A 514 5.15 -9.46 -20.87
N ASP A 515 4.90 -10.50 -20.06
CA ASP A 515 4.39 -10.35 -18.67
C ASP A 515 5.55 -10.07 -17.68
N GLY A 516 6.14 -8.88 -17.73
CA GLY A 516 7.34 -8.57 -16.95
C GLY A 516 8.57 -9.37 -17.38
N SER A 517 8.59 -9.80 -18.64
CA SER A 517 9.66 -10.62 -19.18
C SER A 517 10.95 -9.81 -19.34
N PHE A 518 12.09 -10.33 -18.92
CA PHE A 518 13.37 -9.68 -19.12
C PHE A 518 14.50 -10.70 -19.11
N VAL A 519 15.65 -10.31 -19.65
CA VAL A 519 16.91 -11.03 -19.52
C VAL A 519 18.02 -10.05 -19.17
N GLU A 520 18.68 -10.26 -18.05
CA GLU A 520 19.93 -9.59 -17.71
C GLU A 520 21.10 -10.31 -18.38
N VAL A 521 21.93 -9.55 -19.07
CA VAL A 521 23.16 -10.00 -19.73
C VAL A 521 24.31 -9.20 -19.16
N ILE A 522 25.41 -9.88 -18.86
CA ILE A 522 26.67 -9.26 -18.44
C ILE A 522 27.69 -9.48 -19.56
N PRO A 523 27.91 -8.49 -20.45
CA PRO A 523 28.94 -8.59 -21.48
C PRO A 523 30.34 -8.69 -20.86
N ARG A 524 31.29 -9.30 -21.58
CA ARG A 524 32.69 -9.29 -21.13
C ARG A 524 33.23 -7.85 -21.21
N GLU A 525 33.94 -7.41 -20.17
CA GLU A 525 34.52 -6.06 -20.09
C GLU A 525 35.31 -5.72 -21.36
N ASN A 526 35.03 -4.54 -21.92
CA ASN A 526 35.86 -3.92 -22.94
C ASN A 526 35.71 -2.40 -22.87
N ASP A 527 36.81 -1.66 -22.78
CA ASP A 527 36.86 -0.18 -22.85
C ASP A 527 36.72 0.33 -24.30
N MET A 528 35.79 -0.24 -25.07
CA MET A 528 35.60 0.12 -26.47
C MET A 528 34.80 1.41 -26.62
N GLU A 529 35.23 2.25 -27.55
CA GLU A 529 34.58 3.50 -27.93
C GLU A 529 33.38 3.29 -28.87
N VAL A 530 33.23 2.07 -29.41
CA VAL A 530 32.17 1.66 -30.33
C VAL A 530 31.41 0.49 -29.72
N HIS A 531 30.09 0.66 -29.55
CA HIS A 531 29.20 -0.42 -29.13
C HIS A 531 28.32 -0.84 -30.31
N ASP A 532 28.57 -2.04 -30.83
CA ASP A 532 27.79 -2.68 -31.91
C ASP A 532 26.83 -3.70 -31.31
N ILE A 533 25.52 -3.44 -31.43
CA ILE A 533 24.49 -4.34 -30.97
C ILE A 533 23.64 -4.73 -32.17
N SER A 534 23.49 -6.03 -32.40
CA SER A 534 22.58 -6.52 -33.45
C SER A 534 21.81 -7.75 -33.00
N PHE A 535 20.54 -7.80 -33.39
CA PHE A 535 19.66 -8.92 -33.13
C PHE A 535 18.44 -8.86 -34.06
N ASP A 536 17.82 -10.00 -34.27
CA ASP A 536 16.59 -10.08 -35.05
C ASP A 536 15.40 -10.16 -34.11
N ILE A 537 14.30 -9.48 -34.44
CA ILE A 537 13.03 -9.58 -33.69
C ILE A 537 11.86 -10.00 -34.56
N SER A 538 10.87 -10.67 -33.99
CA SER A 538 9.57 -10.88 -34.61
C SER A 538 8.49 -10.62 -33.58
N THR A 539 7.52 -9.76 -33.87
CA THR A 539 6.48 -9.38 -32.89
C THR A 539 5.25 -8.83 -33.56
N TYR A 540 4.16 -8.85 -32.80
CA TYR A 540 2.88 -8.24 -33.14
C TYR A 540 2.39 -7.27 -32.07
N VAL A 541 3.19 -7.03 -31.01
CA VAL A 541 2.86 -5.99 -30.05
C VAL A 541 3.43 -4.65 -30.55
N PRO A 542 2.62 -3.58 -30.57
CA PRO A 542 3.04 -2.27 -31.06
C PRO A 542 4.01 -1.58 -30.09
N ASN A 543 4.03 -2.00 -28.83
CA ASN A 543 4.77 -1.37 -27.74
C ASN A 543 5.58 -2.42 -26.95
N GLY A 544 6.82 -2.09 -26.58
CA GLY A 544 7.62 -2.96 -25.73
C GLY A 544 9.10 -2.61 -25.71
N LEU A 545 9.74 -2.77 -24.55
CA LEU A 545 11.17 -2.50 -24.38
C LEU A 545 12.02 -3.64 -24.93
N LEU A 546 12.84 -3.37 -25.95
CA LEU A 546 13.71 -4.38 -26.57
C LEU A 546 15.05 -4.50 -25.84
N MET A 547 15.66 -3.37 -25.52
CA MET A 547 16.95 -3.30 -24.83
C MET A 547 17.03 -2.06 -23.94
N TYR A 548 17.68 -2.19 -22.78
CA TYR A 548 18.01 -1.06 -21.92
C TYR A 548 19.40 -1.23 -21.31
N VAL A 549 20.17 -0.15 -21.32
CA VAL A 549 21.45 -0.04 -20.63
C VAL A 549 21.63 1.36 -20.05
N ALA A 550 22.01 1.43 -18.78
CA ALA A 550 22.32 2.67 -18.08
C ALA A 550 23.82 2.79 -17.82
N GLU A 551 24.29 4.00 -17.52
CA GLU A 551 25.61 4.27 -16.97
C GLU A 551 25.56 4.37 -15.44
N GLU A 552 26.52 3.75 -14.75
CA GLU A 552 26.48 3.56 -13.28
C GLU A 552 26.48 4.85 -12.45
N LYS A 553 26.98 5.98 -12.98
CA LYS A 553 27.24 7.20 -12.17
C LYS A 553 26.48 8.45 -12.60
N LEU A 554 25.96 8.50 -13.83
CA LEU A 554 25.46 9.75 -14.42
C LEU A 554 23.96 9.74 -14.74
N GLY A 555 23.25 8.63 -14.48
CA GLY A 555 21.83 8.49 -14.83
C GLY A 555 21.57 8.66 -16.34
N ARG A 556 22.62 8.50 -17.16
CA ARG A 556 22.56 8.44 -18.62
C ARG A 556 22.16 7.04 -19.04
N PHE A 557 21.40 6.94 -20.13
CA PHE A 557 20.92 5.65 -20.62
C PHE A 557 20.83 5.63 -22.14
N VAL A 558 20.78 4.42 -22.67
CA VAL A 558 20.36 4.11 -24.03
C VAL A 558 19.34 2.99 -23.95
N SER A 559 18.21 3.19 -24.61
CA SER A 559 17.16 2.19 -24.72
C SER A 559 16.69 2.06 -26.15
N LEU A 560 16.37 0.83 -26.54
CA LEU A 560 15.79 0.49 -27.82
C LEU A 560 14.40 -0.07 -27.52
N GLN A 561 13.37 0.53 -28.09
CA GLN A 561 11.97 0.22 -27.77
C GLN A 561 11.09 0.23 -29.02
N LEU A 562 10.00 -0.52 -28.95
CA LEU A 562 8.88 -0.42 -29.87
C LEU A 562 7.91 0.63 -29.33
N ASP A 563 7.61 1.61 -30.18
CA ASP A 563 6.59 2.63 -29.94
C ASP A 563 5.65 2.70 -31.13
N ASN A 564 4.40 2.28 -30.91
CA ASN A 564 3.34 2.19 -31.93
C ASN A 564 3.79 1.51 -33.24
N GLY A 565 4.61 0.47 -33.13
CA GLY A 565 5.11 -0.33 -34.25
C GLY A 565 6.36 0.23 -34.95
N THR A 566 6.87 1.40 -34.54
CA THR A 566 8.19 1.90 -34.97
C THR A 566 9.28 1.49 -33.98
N ILE A 567 10.52 1.38 -34.45
CA ILE A 567 11.69 1.14 -33.61
C ILE A 567 12.27 2.50 -33.20
N THR A 568 12.29 2.78 -31.91
CA THR A 568 12.77 4.03 -31.33
C THR A 568 13.99 3.77 -30.44
N VAL A 569 15.02 4.60 -30.58
CA VAL A 569 16.12 4.71 -29.63
C VAL A 569 15.87 5.96 -28.77
N MET A 570 15.74 5.76 -27.46
CA MET A 570 15.76 6.87 -26.49
C MET A 570 17.12 6.87 -25.81
N TYR A 571 17.82 7.99 -25.84
CA TYR A 571 19.16 8.11 -25.28
C TYR A 571 19.40 9.48 -24.66
N THR A 572 20.35 9.56 -23.74
CA THR A 572 20.76 10.83 -23.11
C THR A 572 22.10 11.33 -23.61
N ASP A 573 22.21 12.63 -23.83
CA ASP A 573 23.50 13.29 -24.07
C ASP A 573 24.33 13.52 -22.81
N LYS A 574 25.52 14.12 -22.99
CA LYS A 574 26.44 14.49 -21.91
C LYS A 574 25.82 15.45 -20.88
N ASN A 575 24.78 16.20 -21.25
CA ASN A 575 24.06 17.12 -20.38
C ASN A 575 22.83 16.46 -19.73
N GLY A 576 22.57 15.18 -20.02
CA GLY A 576 21.43 14.43 -19.50
C GLY A 576 20.10 14.73 -20.19
N ILE A 577 20.12 15.43 -21.34
CA ILE A 577 18.94 15.71 -22.17
C ILE A 577 18.59 14.44 -22.96
N VAL A 578 17.30 14.09 -22.97
CA VAL A 578 16.79 12.91 -23.68
C VAL A 578 16.53 13.26 -25.14
N HIS A 579 17.09 12.46 -26.03
CA HIS A 579 16.94 12.51 -27.47
C HIS A 579 16.22 11.27 -27.98
N ARG A 580 15.60 11.38 -29.16
CA ARG A 580 14.76 10.35 -29.76
C ARG A 580 15.13 10.15 -31.22
N LEU A 581 15.60 8.95 -31.54
CA LEU A 581 15.85 8.50 -32.91
C LEU A 581 14.84 7.42 -33.30
N THR A 582 13.92 7.73 -34.20
CA THR A 582 12.86 6.80 -34.62
C THR A 582 13.09 6.31 -36.05
N SER A 583 12.85 5.02 -36.28
CA SER A 583 12.93 4.40 -37.61
C SER A 583 11.85 4.95 -38.56
N LYS A 584 12.14 4.96 -39.88
CA LYS A 584 11.26 5.57 -40.90
C LYS A 584 9.91 4.89 -41.14
N PHE A 585 9.81 3.58 -40.89
CA PHE A 585 8.60 2.80 -41.20
C PHE A 585 8.01 2.17 -39.94
N ASN A 586 6.74 1.79 -40.03
CA ASN A 586 6.12 0.90 -39.06
C ASN A 586 6.46 -0.55 -39.44
N TYR A 587 7.06 -1.29 -38.51
CA TYR A 587 7.60 -2.63 -38.75
C TYR A 587 6.74 -3.75 -38.14
N MET A 588 5.45 -3.51 -37.90
CA MET A 588 4.51 -4.60 -37.58
C MET A 588 4.27 -5.48 -38.82
N LYS A 589 5.11 -6.51 -39.02
CA LYS A 589 5.03 -7.42 -40.17
C LYS A 589 5.22 -8.89 -39.76
N LYS A 590 4.79 -9.80 -40.65
CA LYS A 590 5.14 -11.22 -40.59
C LYS A 590 6.62 -11.40 -40.94
N GLY A 591 7.41 -11.96 -40.02
CA GLY A 591 8.81 -12.31 -40.24
C GLY A 591 9.75 -11.72 -39.17
N PHE A 592 11.05 -12.04 -39.31
CA PHE A 592 12.10 -11.48 -38.47
C PHE A 592 12.66 -10.20 -39.10
N LEU A 593 12.73 -9.14 -38.31
CA LEU A 593 13.33 -7.84 -38.62
C LEU A 593 14.75 -7.81 -38.10
N LYS A 594 15.72 -7.41 -38.93
CA LYS A 594 17.10 -7.26 -38.50
C LYS A 594 17.30 -5.88 -37.90
N ILE A 595 17.67 -5.82 -36.62
CA ILE A 595 17.97 -4.57 -35.93
C ILE A 595 19.47 -4.51 -35.62
N LYS A 596 20.07 -3.36 -35.93
CA LYS A 596 21.44 -3.05 -35.53
C LYS A 596 21.51 -1.62 -34.98
N LEU A 597 22.04 -1.48 -33.78
CA LEU A 597 22.32 -0.22 -33.11
C LEU A 597 23.83 -0.06 -32.98
N LEU A 598 24.36 1.04 -33.54
CA LEU A 598 25.75 1.43 -33.40
C LEU A 598 25.81 2.70 -32.56
N ILE A 599 26.49 2.62 -31.42
CA ILE A 599 26.76 3.78 -30.54
C ILE A 599 28.24 4.13 -30.71
N LEU A 600 28.51 5.28 -31.32
CA LEU A 600 29.85 5.83 -31.55
C LEU A 600 30.04 7.07 -30.64
N GLN A 601 31.27 7.55 -30.50
CA GLN A 601 31.54 8.77 -29.70
C GLN A 601 30.79 10.02 -30.18
N LYS A 602 30.60 10.14 -31.50
CA LYS A 602 30.06 11.33 -32.16
C LYS A 602 28.75 11.11 -32.92
N ASP A 603 28.26 9.87 -32.95
CA ASP A 603 27.13 9.45 -33.78
C ASP A 603 26.39 8.30 -33.10
N ILE A 604 25.07 8.27 -33.25
CA ILE A 604 24.26 7.07 -32.98
C ILE A 604 23.52 6.67 -34.25
N LYS A 605 23.61 5.39 -34.63
CA LYS A 605 23.02 4.88 -35.87
C LYS A 605 22.11 3.70 -35.57
N LEU A 606 20.85 3.84 -35.95
CA LEU A 606 19.86 2.78 -35.98
C LEU A 606 19.72 2.25 -37.40
N ILE A 607 19.91 0.94 -37.58
CA ILE A 607 19.74 0.24 -38.85
C ILE A 607 18.64 -0.80 -38.66
N VAL A 608 17.57 -0.70 -39.45
CA VAL A 608 16.45 -1.65 -39.45
C VAL A 608 16.23 -2.12 -40.89
N ASP A 609 16.40 -3.43 -41.16
CA ASP A 609 16.30 -4.01 -42.51
C ASP A 609 17.00 -3.17 -43.59
N GLU A 610 18.29 -2.87 -43.37
CA GLU A 610 19.16 -2.08 -44.26
C GLU A 610 18.85 -0.57 -44.31
N GLN A 611 17.76 -0.10 -43.71
CA GLN A 611 17.44 1.32 -43.62
C GLN A 611 18.20 1.97 -42.46
N VAL A 612 19.03 2.96 -42.79
CA VAL A 612 19.83 3.71 -41.81
C VAL A 612 19.10 4.98 -41.39
N THR A 613 19.01 5.18 -40.08
CA THR A 613 18.62 6.45 -39.45
C THR A 613 19.75 6.82 -38.48
N ASN A 614 20.28 8.04 -38.60
CA ASN A 614 21.42 8.48 -37.81
C ASN A 614 21.23 9.92 -37.32
N GLU A 615 21.88 10.21 -36.20
CA GLU A 615 21.90 11.55 -35.61
C GLU A 615 23.30 11.83 -35.05
N VAL A 616 23.76 13.08 -35.22
CA VAL A 616 25.06 13.54 -34.71
C VAL A 616 24.92 13.75 -33.20
N TYR A 617 25.79 13.11 -32.44
CA TYR A 617 25.68 12.96 -31.00
C TYR A 617 27.03 13.16 -30.33
N ASP A 618 27.24 14.24 -29.59
CA ASP A 618 28.49 14.44 -28.85
C ASP A 618 28.36 13.92 -27.40
N GLY A 619 28.69 12.65 -27.19
CA GLY A 619 28.68 12.03 -25.87
C GLY A 619 29.41 10.70 -25.82
N ALA A 620 30.55 10.64 -25.12
CA ALA A 620 31.12 9.35 -24.75
C ALA A 620 30.13 8.62 -23.80
N PHE A 621 29.42 7.60 -24.31
CA PHE A 621 28.54 6.74 -23.51
C PHE A 621 29.32 5.52 -23.03
N LYS A 622 29.47 5.39 -21.71
CA LYS A 622 30.09 4.22 -21.09
C LYS A 622 29.00 3.33 -20.48
N PRO A 623 28.61 2.22 -21.14
CA PRO A 623 27.56 1.34 -20.62
C PRO A 623 27.99 0.70 -19.30
N SER A 624 27.04 0.49 -18.40
CA SER A 624 27.26 -0.34 -17.20
C SER A 624 27.50 -1.81 -17.58
N LYS A 625 27.92 -2.60 -16.58
CA LYS A 625 28.13 -4.04 -16.75
C LYS A 625 26.84 -4.81 -17.04
N LYS A 626 25.67 -4.25 -16.73
CA LYS A 626 24.37 -4.94 -16.81
C LYS A 626 23.54 -4.40 -17.97
N TRP A 627 23.17 -5.30 -18.86
CA TRP A 627 22.35 -5.03 -20.03
C TRP A 627 21.06 -5.80 -19.90
N TYR A 628 19.94 -5.17 -20.21
CA TYR A 628 18.63 -5.80 -20.12
C TYR A 628 18.01 -5.92 -21.49
N PHE A 629 17.49 -7.10 -21.81
CA PHE A 629 16.77 -7.40 -23.06
C PHE A 629 15.33 -7.79 -22.75
N GLY A 630 14.41 -7.33 -23.60
CA GLY A 630 12.99 -7.65 -23.57
C GLY A 630 12.17 -7.07 -22.41
N GLY A 631 12.79 -6.34 -21.48
CA GLY A 631 12.10 -5.70 -20.35
C GLY A 631 13.07 -5.40 -19.20
N LEU A 632 12.52 -5.03 -18.04
CA LEU A 632 13.28 -4.69 -16.84
C LEU A 632 12.74 -5.41 -15.59
N PRO A 633 13.59 -5.74 -14.61
CA PRO A 633 13.14 -6.19 -13.30
C PRO A 633 12.30 -5.13 -12.58
N LYS A 634 11.30 -5.54 -11.80
CA LYS A 634 10.39 -4.62 -11.08
C LYS A 634 11.10 -3.58 -10.21
N HIS A 635 12.18 -3.97 -9.53
CA HIS A 635 12.96 -3.06 -8.67
C HIS A 635 13.76 -2.02 -9.47
N ILE A 636 14.01 -2.24 -10.77
CA ILE A 636 14.70 -1.29 -11.65
C ILE A 636 13.69 -0.33 -12.29
N ILE A 637 12.53 -0.85 -12.71
CA ILE A 637 11.47 -0.08 -13.38
C ILE A 637 11.11 1.20 -12.62
N ILE A 638 11.05 1.14 -11.28
CA ILE A 638 10.66 2.26 -10.40
C ILE A 638 11.61 3.47 -10.53
N ASN A 639 12.87 3.24 -10.90
CA ASN A 639 13.93 4.25 -10.96
C ASN A 639 14.33 4.62 -12.40
N VAL A 640 13.60 4.11 -13.40
CA VAL A 640 13.86 4.38 -14.81
C VAL A 640 13.08 5.63 -15.24
N ARG A 641 13.65 6.43 -16.14
CA ARG A 641 12.97 7.66 -16.61
C ARG A 641 11.67 7.33 -17.36
N ALA A 642 10.69 8.23 -17.28
CA ALA A 642 9.36 8.05 -17.86
C ALA A 642 9.37 7.88 -19.39
N GLU A 643 10.43 8.35 -20.06
CA GLU A 643 10.62 8.24 -21.51
C GLU A 643 10.96 6.82 -21.98
N VAL A 644 11.40 5.93 -21.09
CA VAL A 644 11.69 4.53 -21.39
C VAL A 644 10.41 3.72 -21.33
N GLN A 645 10.21 2.84 -22.31
CA GLN A 645 9.05 1.95 -22.32
C GLN A 645 9.03 1.02 -21.09
N HIS A 646 7.92 1.01 -20.34
CA HIS A 646 7.76 0.19 -19.14
C HIS A 646 7.16 -1.19 -19.44
N HIS A 647 6.52 -1.34 -20.60
CA HIS A 647 6.00 -2.63 -21.06
C HIS A 647 7.15 -3.55 -21.48
N SER A 648 7.16 -4.77 -20.96
CA SER A 648 8.10 -5.78 -21.44
C SER A 648 7.70 -6.22 -22.85
N TYR A 649 8.70 -6.45 -23.68
CA TYR A 649 8.52 -6.97 -25.02
C TYR A 649 7.87 -8.35 -25.00
N ALA A 650 6.89 -8.54 -25.88
CA ALA A 650 6.33 -9.84 -26.22
C ALA A 650 6.67 -10.16 -27.68
N GLY A 651 7.32 -11.29 -27.93
CA GLY A 651 7.78 -11.65 -29.26
C GLY A 651 9.05 -12.48 -29.24
N CYS A 652 9.61 -12.74 -30.41
CA CYS A 652 10.80 -13.56 -30.57
C CYS A 652 12.03 -12.70 -30.79
N MET A 653 13.13 -13.01 -30.11
CA MET A 653 14.46 -12.46 -30.40
C MET A 653 15.41 -13.60 -30.77
N ARG A 654 16.30 -13.37 -31.75
CA ARG A 654 17.36 -14.32 -32.07
C ARG A 654 18.64 -13.63 -32.52
N GLY A 655 19.72 -14.40 -32.52
CA GLY A 655 20.97 -13.96 -33.14
C GLY A 655 21.64 -12.76 -32.46
N ILE A 656 21.40 -12.57 -31.16
CA ILE A 656 21.94 -11.44 -30.39
C ILE A 656 23.46 -11.45 -30.46
N LYS A 657 24.00 -10.30 -30.86
CA LYS A 657 25.41 -9.96 -30.85
C LYS A 657 25.55 -8.62 -30.14
N ILE A 658 26.46 -8.57 -29.17
CA ILE A 658 26.82 -7.35 -28.46
C ILE A 658 28.34 -7.17 -28.61
N LEU A 659 28.79 -5.93 -28.76
CA LEU A 659 30.20 -5.58 -28.94
C LEU A 659 30.78 -6.29 -30.19
N ASP A 660 32.09 -6.57 -30.20
CA ASP A 660 32.85 -7.22 -31.29
C ASP A 660 32.44 -8.69 -31.52
N GLY A 661 31.15 -8.93 -31.80
CA GLY A 661 30.60 -10.24 -32.12
C GLY A 661 30.35 -11.18 -30.94
N GLN A 662 30.34 -10.70 -29.68
CA GLN A 662 29.98 -11.55 -28.53
C GLN A 662 28.53 -12.00 -28.66
N LYS A 663 28.28 -13.31 -28.57
CA LYS A 663 26.95 -13.92 -28.68
C LYS A 663 26.48 -14.38 -27.30
N PRO A 664 25.87 -13.51 -26.49
CA PRO A 664 25.33 -13.92 -25.19
C PRO A 664 24.25 -14.98 -25.40
N ARG A 665 24.21 -15.97 -24.52
CA ARG A 665 23.19 -17.02 -24.56
C ARG A 665 22.06 -16.67 -23.60
N LEU A 666 20.96 -16.13 -24.12
CA LEU A 666 19.87 -15.59 -23.31
C LEU A 666 19.20 -16.66 -22.45
N LEU A 667 18.99 -17.88 -22.96
CA LEU A 667 18.39 -18.98 -22.21
C LEU A 667 19.31 -19.48 -21.09
N GLN A 668 20.58 -19.05 -21.05
CA GLN A 668 21.55 -19.39 -20.03
C GLN A 668 21.68 -18.31 -18.95
N SER A 669 21.00 -17.16 -19.09
CA SER A 669 21.01 -16.14 -18.04
C SER A 669 20.26 -16.61 -16.80
N LEU A 670 20.91 -16.43 -15.63
CA LEU A 670 20.34 -16.69 -14.31
C LEU A 670 19.25 -15.68 -13.96
N ASN A 671 19.41 -14.44 -14.43
CA ASN A 671 18.53 -13.31 -14.17
C ASN A 671 17.64 -13.06 -15.40
N ALA A 672 16.79 -14.03 -15.70
CA ALA A 672 15.78 -13.92 -16.73
C ALA A 672 14.41 -14.28 -16.16
N VAL A 673 13.34 -13.71 -16.70
CA VAL A 673 11.93 -13.99 -16.34
C VAL A 673 11.10 -14.00 -17.62
N GLY A 674 10.12 -14.90 -17.71
CA GLY A 674 9.13 -14.87 -18.80
C GLY A 674 9.66 -15.19 -20.21
N ILE A 675 10.74 -15.98 -20.32
CA ILE A 675 11.32 -16.40 -21.60
C ILE A 675 11.19 -17.91 -21.87
N GLN A 676 11.11 -18.30 -23.14
CA GLN A 676 11.06 -19.70 -23.60
C GLN A 676 11.99 -19.91 -24.81
N ASN A 677 12.43 -21.16 -25.01
CA ASN A 677 13.24 -21.54 -26.18
C ASN A 677 12.34 -21.76 -27.41
N GLY A 678 12.81 -21.31 -28.58
CA GLY A 678 12.07 -21.32 -29.85
C GLY A 678 11.20 -20.07 -30.05
N CYS A 679 10.54 -20.00 -31.20
CA CYS A 679 9.61 -18.93 -31.55
C CYS A 679 8.21 -19.49 -31.84
N GLN A 680 7.19 -18.99 -31.13
CA GLN A 680 5.79 -19.46 -31.25
C GLN A 680 4.83 -18.30 -31.51
N LEU A 681 5.03 -17.62 -32.64
CA LEU A 681 4.19 -16.48 -33.04
C LEU A 681 3.17 -16.82 -34.14
N GLU A 682 3.16 -18.04 -34.67
CA GLU A 682 2.34 -18.41 -35.83
C GLU A 682 0.83 -18.34 -35.58
N LYS A 683 0.40 -18.50 -34.32
CA LYS A 683 -1.01 -18.50 -33.92
C LYS A 683 -1.18 -17.78 -32.57
N ALA A 684 -2.10 -16.83 -32.51
CA ALA A 684 -2.52 -16.18 -31.27
C ALA A 684 -4.03 -16.24 -31.13
N TYR A 685 -4.48 -16.81 -30.03
CA TYR A 685 -5.89 -16.94 -29.68
C TYR A 685 -6.28 -16.01 -28.54
N ARG A 686 -5.44 -15.04 -28.21
CA ARG A 686 -5.66 -14.04 -27.16
C ARG A 686 -5.16 -12.67 -27.58
N ALA A 687 -5.80 -11.63 -27.06
CA ALA A 687 -5.33 -10.26 -27.19
C ALA A 687 -5.76 -9.43 -25.98
N GLU A 688 -4.84 -8.62 -25.49
CA GLU A 688 -5.15 -7.49 -24.61
C GLU A 688 -5.41 -6.29 -25.51
N VAL A 689 -6.59 -5.71 -25.39
CA VAL A 689 -6.92 -4.45 -26.05
C VAL A 689 -6.80 -3.37 -24.99
N GLU A 690 -6.13 -2.25 -25.27
CA GLU A 690 -6.01 -1.09 -24.38
C GLU A 690 -7.15 -0.08 -24.61
N PRO A 691 -7.39 0.90 -23.71
CA PRO A 691 -8.46 1.87 -23.88
C PRO A 691 -8.41 2.61 -25.24
N GLY A 692 -9.50 2.51 -25.99
CA GLY A 692 -9.62 3.04 -27.35
C GLY A 692 -8.95 2.20 -28.44
N GLY A 693 -8.48 0.99 -28.13
CA GLY A 693 -7.95 0.03 -29.09
C GLY A 693 -8.99 -0.90 -29.69
N PHE A 694 -8.62 -1.61 -30.75
CA PHE A 694 -9.44 -2.63 -31.43
C PHE A 694 -8.57 -3.58 -32.27
N VAL A 695 -9.10 -4.75 -32.62
CA VAL A 695 -8.55 -5.66 -33.62
C VAL A 695 -9.61 -6.00 -34.67
N GLU A 696 -9.32 -5.77 -35.95
CA GLU A 696 -10.20 -6.13 -37.07
C GLU A 696 -9.84 -7.50 -37.65
N LEU A 697 -10.83 -8.37 -37.76
CA LEU A 697 -10.69 -9.73 -38.28
C LEU A 697 -11.05 -9.81 -39.77
N PRO A 698 -10.45 -10.73 -40.53
CA PRO A 698 -10.71 -10.87 -41.96
C PRO A 698 -12.13 -11.37 -42.23
N LYS A 699 -12.74 -10.85 -43.29
CA LYS A 699 -14.16 -11.06 -43.67
C LYS A 699 -14.57 -12.52 -43.97
N ASN A 700 -13.63 -13.44 -44.17
CA ASN A 700 -13.88 -14.75 -44.77
C ASN A 700 -14.78 -15.68 -43.93
N GLY A 701 -16.11 -15.55 -44.06
CA GLY A 701 -17.10 -16.46 -43.48
C GLY A 701 -17.48 -16.20 -42.01
N MET A 702 -17.05 -15.07 -41.45
CA MET A 702 -17.18 -14.74 -40.03
C MET A 702 -18.41 -13.85 -39.74
N PHE A 703 -19.60 -14.33 -40.12
CA PHE A 703 -20.87 -13.60 -39.95
C PHE A 703 -21.81 -14.32 -39.00
N LEU A 704 -22.75 -13.59 -38.39
CA LEU A 704 -23.86 -14.13 -37.61
C LEU A 704 -24.95 -14.74 -38.52
N ARG A 705 -24.58 -15.80 -39.23
CA ARG A 705 -25.49 -16.57 -40.10
C ARG A 705 -26.56 -17.31 -39.28
N VAL A 706 -27.54 -17.86 -39.97
CA VAL A 706 -28.42 -18.88 -39.39
C VAL A 706 -27.55 -20.05 -38.94
N ASN A 707 -27.75 -20.52 -37.71
CA ASN A 707 -26.95 -21.58 -37.06
C ASN A 707 -25.52 -21.14 -36.73
N THR A 708 -25.32 -19.87 -36.35
CA THR A 708 -24.05 -19.37 -35.84
C THR A 708 -23.96 -19.50 -34.33
N ASN A 709 -22.78 -19.94 -33.87
CA ASN A 709 -22.36 -19.84 -32.47
C ASN A 709 -21.12 -18.96 -32.39
N ILE A 710 -21.12 -18.04 -31.44
CA ILE A 710 -19.99 -17.18 -31.07
C ILE A 710 -19.67 -17.46 -29.61
N SER A 711 -18.42 -17.82 -29.32
CA SER A 711 -17.95 -17.99 -27.94
C SER A 711 -16.56 -17.42 -27.76
N PHE A 712 -16.32 -16.78 -26.62
CA PHE A 712 -15.00 -16.31 -26.21
C PHE A 712 -14.97 -16.14 -24.68
N THR A 713 -13.76 -16.15 -24.13
CA THR A 713 -13.54 -15.80 -22.72
C THR A 713 -13.01 -14.37 -22.63
N PHE A 714 -13.57 -13.56 -21.72
CA PHE A 714 -13.08 -12.20 -21.44
C PHE A 714 -12.73 -11.99 -19.97
N SER A 715 -11.86 -11.02 -19.70
CA SER A 715 -11.56 -10.53 -18.35
C SER A 715 -11.26 -9.04 -18.37
N THR A 716 -11.84 -8.29 -17.44
CA THR A 716 -11.60 -6.84 -17.30
C THR A 716 -11.92 -6.34 -15.89
N LYS A 717 -11.38 -5.18 -15.52
CA LYS A 717 -11.77 -4.40 -14.33
C LYS A 717 -12.76 -3.28 -14.64
N SER A 718 -12.91 -2.96 -15.93
CA SER A 718 -13.82 -1.90 -16.39
C SER A 718 -15.28 -2.34 -16.24
N SER A 719 -16.11 -1.47 -15.68
CA SER A 719 -17.56 -1.70 -15.57
C SER A 719 -18.31 -1.58 -16.90
N SER A 720 -17.64 -1.05 -17.94
CA SER A 720 -18.14 -0.96 -19.31
C SER A 720 -17.05 -1.25 -20.34
N ALA A 721 -17.36 -2.06 -21.35
CA ALA A 721 -16.42 -2.43 -22.42
C ALA A 721 -17.15 -2.97 -23.66
N LEU A 722 -16.72 -2.59 -24.86
CA LEU A 722 -17.15 -3.27 -26.09
C LEU A 722 -16.34 -4.55 -26.23
N LEU A 723 -17.00 -5.72 -26.31
CA LEU A 723 -16.31 -7.01 -26.36
C LEU A 723 -16.16 -7.49 -27.80
N LEU A 724 -17.24 -7.47 -28.56
CA LEU A 724 -17.26 -7.85 -29.98
C LEU A 724 -18.26 -6.99 -30.73
N TYR A 725 -17.89 -6.53 -31.92
CA TYR A 725 -18.76 -5.77 -32.82
C TYR A 725 -18.66 -6.33 -34.22
N GLY A 726 -19.80 -6.55 -34.87
CA GLY A 726 -19.88 -6.81 -36.30
C GLY A 726 -20.86 -5.84 -36.94
N GLY A 727 -20.41 -5.03 -37.89
CA GLY A 727 -21.27 -4.01 -38.49
C GLY A 727 -20.58 -3.21 -39.58
N ASN A 728 -21.38 -2.42 -40.28
CA ASN A 728 -20.90 -1.39 -41.21
C ASN A 728 -20.72 -0.06 -40.46
N LYS A 729 -20.00 0.90 -41.05
CA LYS A 729 -20.01 2.28 -40.53
C LYS A 729 -21.46 2.74 -40.32
N PRO A 730 -21.82 3.32 -39.16
CA PRO A 730 -23.22 3.57 -38.85
C PRO A 730 -23.86 4.53 -39.85
N GLN A 731 -24.79 3.99 -40.62
CA GLN A 731 -25.81 4.74 -41.34
C GLN A 731 -27.18 4.26 -40.83
N ALA A 732 -28.20 5.12 -40.88
CA ALA A 732 -29.55 4.73 -40.49
C ALA A 732 -30.00 3.51 -41.31
N GLY A 733 -30.40 2.44 -40.62
CA GLY A 733 -30.81 1.17 -41.25
C GLY A 733 -29.69 0.17 -41.54
N SER A 734 -28.46 0.39 -41.06
CA SER A 734 -27.36 -0.58 -41.21
C SER A 734 -27.53 -1.78 -40.28
N ASP A 735 -27.22 -2.97 -40.80
CA ASP A 735 -27.16 -4.21 -40.01
C ASP A 735 -25.92 -4.23 -39.10
N PHE A 736 -26.10 -4.69 -37.87
CA PHE A 736 -24.99 -4.92 -36.94
C PHE A 736 -25.36 -5.90 -35.84
N PHE A 737 -24.34 -6.44 -35.19
CA PHE A 737 -24.45 -7.07 -33.89
C PHE A 737 -23.34 -6.58 -32.97
N LEU A 738 -23.61 -6.45 -31.68
CA LEU A 738 -22.59 -6.16 -30.69
C LEU A 738 -22.83 -6.93 -29.39
N ILE A 739 -21.73 -7.30 -28.76
CA ILE A 739 -21.65 -7.90 -27.44
C ILE A 739 -20.83 -6.94 -26.58
N TYR A 740 -21.39 -6.46 -25.48
CA TYR A 740 -20.74 -5.46 -24.64
C TYR A 740 -21.10 -5.62 -23.17
N LEU A 741 -20.23 -5.10 -22.32
CA LEU A 741 -20.44 -4.96 -20.89
C LEU A 741 -20.87 -3.52 -20.62
N LYS A 742 -21.95 -3.32 -19.86
CA LYS A 742 -22.40 -1.99 -19.41
C LYS A 742 -22.95 -2.10 -18.00
N ASN A 743 -22.44 -1.26 -17.09
CA ASN A 743 -22.84 -1.28 -15.68
C ASN A 743 -22.84 -2.69 -15.06
N HIS A 744 -21.81 -3.49 -15.35
CA HIS A 744 -21.66 -4.88 -14.87
C HIS A 744 -22.63 -5.91 -15.47
N ILE A 745 -23.40 -5.57 -16.50
CA ILE A 745 -24.34 -6.45 -17.20
C ILE A 745 -23.80 -6.74 -18.60
N VAL A 746 -23.81 -8.00 -19.02
CA VAL A 746 -23.48 -8.37 -20.39
C VAL A 746 -24.73 -8.22 -21.24
N GLU A 747 -24.64 -7.39 -22.27
CA GLU A 747 -25.72 -7.07 -23.19
C GLU A 747 -25.34 -7.46 -24.63
N VAL A 748 -26.32 -7.97 -25.36
CA VAL A 748 -26.23 -8.29 -26.79
C VAL A 748 -27.32 -7.53 -27.51
N ARG A 749 -26.94 -6.86 -28.61
CA ARG A 749 -27.89 -6.22 -29.53
C ARG A 749 -27.61 -6.70 -30.94
N ILE A 750 -28.63 -7.20 -31.63
CA ILE A 750 -28.58 -7.63 -33.03
C ILE A 750 -29.62 -6.83 -33.80
N VAL A 751 -29.23 -6.22 -34.91
CA VAL A 751 -30.10 -5.47 -35.82
C VAL A 751 -29.94 -6.01 -37.23
N ILE A 752 -31.06 -6.41 -37.85
CA ILE A 752 -31.12 -6.94 -39.22
C ILE A 752 -32.31 -6.30 -39.93
N ASN A 753 -32.07 -5.55 -41.01
CA ASN A 753 -33.09 -4.88 -41.82
C ASN A 753 -34.10 -4.04 -41.00
N GLY A 754 -33.62 -3.37 -39.94
CA GLY A 754 -34.43 -2.53 -39.06
C GLY A 754 -35.13 -3.27 -37.91
N GLU A 755 -35.08 -4.59 -37.87
CA GLU A 755 -35.57 -5.41 -36.74
C GLU A 755 -34.48 -5.55 -35.68
N ASN A 756 -34.86 -5.63 -34.39
CA ASN A 756 -33.90 -5.74 -33.28
C ASN A 756 -34.19 -6.93 -32.35
N ALA A 757 -33.11 -7.55 -31.87
CA ALA A 757 -33.14 -8.44 -30.70
C ALA A 757 -32.12 -7.94 -29.67
N GLU A 758 -32.58 -7.79 -28.43
CA GLU A 758 -31.76 -7.37 -27.28
C GLU A 758 -31.82 -8.44 -26.19
N LEU A 759 -30.66 -8.87 -25.71
CA LEU A 759 -30.54 -9.81 -24.60
C LEU A 759 -29.63 -9.20 -23.53
N SER A 760 -29.97 -9.39 -22.27
CA SER A 760 -29.18 -8.90 -21.13
C SER A 760 -29.09 -9.99 -20.09
N GLN A 761 -27.90 -10.23 -19.56
CA GLN A 761 -27.67 -11.21 -18.51
C GLN A 761 -26.81 -10.62 -17.40
N GLN A 762 -27.25 -10.84 -16.16
CA GLN A 762 -26.60 -10.44 -14.92
C GLN A 762 -26.38 -11.70 -14.06
N LEU A 763 -25.25 -11.78 -13.35
CA LEU A 763 -24.99 -12.86 -12.39
C LEU A 763 -25.41 -12.48 -10.97
N ASP A 764 -25.93 -13.46 -10.23
CA ASP A 764 -26.20 -13.36 -8.79
C ASP A 764 -24.90 -13.37 -7.96
N THR A 765 -23.83 -13.95 -8.50
CA THR A 765 -22.53 -14.17 -7.82
C THR A 765 -21.61 -12.94 -7.81
N GLY A 766 -22.06 -11.79 -8.35
CA GLY A 766 -21.30 -10.54 -8.41
C GLY A 766 -21.03 -10.04 -9.84
N PRO A 767 -20.40 -8.87 -9.98
CA PRO A 767 -20.26 -8.21 -11.26
C PRO A 767 -19.15 -8.83 -12.15
N PHE A 768 -19.35 -8.84 -13.47
CA PHE A 768 -18.41 -9.40 -14.47
C PHE A 768 -17.07 -8.66 -14.63
N ASN A 769 -16.84 -7.57 -13.89
CA ASN A 769 -15.59 -6.79 -13.92
C ASN A 769 -14.67 -7.09 -12.72
N ASN A 770 -14.74 -8.31 -12.20
CA ASN A 770 -13.96 -8.79 -11.05
C ASN A 770 -12.50 -9.18 -11.42
N ALA A 771 -12.03 -8.85 -12.62
CA ALA A 771 -10.77 -9.31 -13.22
C ALA A 771 -10.64 -10.83 -13.42
N GLY A 772 -11.66 -11.62 -13.06
CA GLY A 772 -11.77 -13.04 -13.37
C GLY A 772 -12.11 -13.29 -14.84
N SER A 773 -11.95 -14.54 -15.26
CA SER A 773 -12.31 -15.00 -16.60
C SER A 773 -13.78 -15.42 -16.65
N HIS A 774 -14.50 -14.88 -17.64
CA HIS A 774 -15.90 -15.13 -17.90
C HIS A 774 -16.09 -15.64 -19.33
N VAL A 775 -16.87 -16.71 -19.51
CA VAL A 775 -17.12 -17.33 -20.83
C VAL A 775 -18.44 -16.85 -21.38
N ILE A 776 -18.43 -16.26 -22.58
CA ILE A 776 -19.66 -15.91 -23.31
C ILE A 776 -19.96 -17.00 -24.35
N LEU A 777 -21.24 -17.34 -24.48
CA LEU A 777 -21.80 -18.06 -25.61
C LEU A 777 -23.04 -17.33 -26.12
N LEU A 778 -22.97 -16.91 -27.37
CA LEU A 778 -24.11 -16.43 -28.14
C LEU A 778 -24.40 -17.45 -29.23
N SER A 779 -25.61 -17.98 -29.26
CA SER A 779 -26.06 -18.90 -30.30
C SER A 779 -27.27 -18.32 -31.04
N ARG A 780 -27.32 -18.53 -32.35
CA ARG A 780 -28.47 -18.21 -33.19
C ARG A 780 -28.90 -19.47 -33.93
N ASN A 781 -30.10 -19.95 -33.64
CA ASN A 781 -30.73 -21.05 -34.34
C ASN A 781 -32.00 -20.54 -35.03
N ASN A 782 -31.94 -20.35 -36.34
CA ASN A 782 -32.97 -19.65 -37.12
C ASN A 782 -33.25 -18.25 -36.54
N GLN A 783 -34.50 -18.02 -36.15
CA GLN A 783 -34.99 -16.79 -35.52
C GLN A 783 -34.66 -16.71 -34.02
N LYS A 784 -34.30 -17.82 -33.37
CA LYS A 784 -34.02 -17.84 -31.93
C LYS A 784 -32.57 -17.46 -31.66
N VAL A 785 -32.37 -16.57 -30.72
CA VAL A 785 -31.06 -16.15 -30.21
C VAL A 785 -31.01 -16.49 -28.72
N GLU A 786 -29.91 -17.10 -28.28
CA GLU A 786 -29.68 -17.42 -26.87
C GLU A 786 -28.31 -16.90 -26.43
N LEU A 787 -28.30 -16.19 -25.30
CA LEU A 787 -27.09 -15.68 -24.63
C LEU A 787 -26.92 -16.42 -23.30
N SER A 788 -25.74 -16.98 -23.07
CA SER A 788 -25.31 -17.47 -21.77
C SER A 788 -23.91 -16.97 -21.43
N VAL A 789 -23.74 -16.50 -20.20
CA VAL A 789 -22.45 -16.12 -19.62
C VAL A 789 -22.15 -17.05 -18.45
N ASP A 790 -20.98 -17.68 -18.48
CA ASP A 790 -20.57 -18.76 -17.59
C ASP A 790 -21.60 -19.91 -17.60
N GLU A 791 -22.04 -20.35 -16.42
CA GLU A 791 -23.02 -21.43 -16.23
C GLU A 791 -24.44 -20.88 -16.02
N ALA A 792 -24.66 -19.59 -16.26
CA ALA A 792 -25.97 -18.98 -16.08
C ALA A 792 -26.99 -19.51 -17.10
N VAL A 793 -28.25 -19.64 -16.67
CA VAL A 793 -29.35 -20.10 -17.51
C VAL A 793 -29.45 -19.22 -18.76
N PRO A 794 -29.45 -19.80 -19.98
CA PRO A 794 -29.47 -19.01 -21.21
C PRO A 794 -30.69 -18.08 -21.29
N VAL A 795 -30.43 -16.80 -21.54
CA VAL A 795 -31.46 -15.79 -21.86
C VAL A 795 -31.80 -15.93 -23.33
N LYS A 796 -33.09 -15.95 -23.66
CA LYS A 796 -33.59 -16.17 -25.01
C LYS A 796 -34.20 -14.90 -25.58
N GLY A 797 -34.05 -14.72 -26.89
CA GLY A 797 -34.69 -13.67 -27.68
C GLY A 797 -35.05 -14.20 -29.06
N ASP A 798 -35.99 -13.52 -29.73
CA ASP A 798 -36.45 -13.88 -31.06
C ASP A 798 -36.17 -12.74 -32.04
N LEU A 799 -35.70 -13.09 -33.23
CA LEU A 799 -35.60 -12.25 -34.42
C LEU A 799 -36.79 -12.57 -35.33
N SER A 800 -37.39 -11.59 -35.99
CA SER A 800 -38.47 -11.86 -36.96
C SER A 800 -37.96 -12.34 -38.32
N THR A 801 -36.65 -12.32 -38.55
CA THR A 801 -36.00 -12.74 -39.81
C THR A 801 -34.97 -13.87 -39.66
N ASN A 802 -34.90 -14.74 -40.67
CA ASN A 802 -33.82 -15.71 -40.87
C ASN A 802 -32.68 -15.16 -41.74
N GLN A 803 -32.73 -13.89 -42.16
CA GLN A 803 -31.64 -13.28 -42.92
C GLN A 803 -30.41 -13.07 -42.04
N SER A 804 -29.22 -13.14 -42.64
CA SER A 804 -27.96 -12.83 -41.95
C SER A 804 -27.71 -11.33 -42.03
N PRO A 805 -27.17 -10.70 -40.97
CA PRO A 805 -26.82 -9.27 -41.01
C PRO A 805 -25.74 -9.03 -42.08
N ASP A 806 -25.94 -8.03 -42.94
CA ASP A 806 -24.93 -7.60 -43.91
C ASP A 806 -23.86 -6.74 -43.22
N VAL A 807 -22.78 -7.37 -42.78
CA VAL A 807 -21.68 -6.71 -42.07
C VAL A 807 -20.37 -6.78 -42.87
N SER A 808 -19.61 -5.68 -42.87
CA SER A 808 -18.33 -5.56 -43.56
C SER A 808 -17.13 -5.69 -42.64
N HIS A 809 -17.28 -5.37 -41.35
CA HIS A 809 -16.20 -5.37 -40.36
C HIS A 809 -16.56 -6.23 -39.16
N ILE A 810 -15.58 -6.97 -38.64
CA ILE A 810 -15.66 -7.69 -37.35
C ILE A 810 -14.53 -7.17 -36.47
N LEU A 811 -14.88 -6.50 -35.38
CA LEU A 811 -13.98 -5.80 -34.47
C LEU A 811 -14.01 -6.44 -33.08
N VAL A 812 -12.84 -6.72 -32.54
CA VAL A 812 -12.64 -7.33 -31.21
C VAL A 812 -12.17 -6.25 -30.23
N GLY A 813 -12.86 -6.14 -29.09
CA GLY A 813 -12.51 -5.30 -27.95
C GLY A 813 -12.71 -3.78 -28.11
N GLY A 814 -13.16 -3.32 -29.28
CA GLY A 814 -13.37 -1.91 -29.58
C GLY A 814 -13.93 -1.65 -30.99
N SER A 815 -13.81 -0.41 -31.46
CA SER A 815 -14.31 0.06 -32.76
C SER A 815 -13.33 1.04 -33.41
N PHE A 816 -13.51 1.36 -34.71
CA PHE A 816 -12.67 2.36 -35.40
C PHE A 816 -12.81 3.76 -34.79
N SER A 817 -14.05 4.16 -34.45
CA SER A 817 -14.37 5.38 -33.69
C SER A 817 -15.47 5.08 -32.66
N ALA A 818 -15.51 5.86 -31.58
CA ALA A 818 -16.59 5.78 -30.59
C ALA A 818 -17.97 6.16 -31.18
N SER A 819 -17.98 6.97 -32.24
CA SER A 819 -19.19 7.28 -33.02
C SER A 819 -19.70 6.10 -33.85
N ASP A 820 -18.87 5.08 -34.05
CA ASP A 820 -19.20 3.95 -34.94
C ASP A 820 -20.08 2.89 -34.26
N VAL A 821 -20.36 3.09 -32.96
CA VAL A 821 -21.10 2.14 -32.13
C VAL A 821 -22.36 2.84 -31.60
N PRO A 822 -23.54 2.22 -31.70
CA PRO A 822 -24.81 2.81 -31.24
C PRO A 822 -24.96 2.82 -29.70
N VAL A 823 -23.86 2.71 -28.96
CA VAL A 823 -23.81 2.66 -27.49
C VAL A 823 -22.59 3.42 -27.00
N THR A 824 -22.78 4.35 -26.08
CA THR A 824 -21.68 5.06 -25.41
C THR A 824 -21.07 4.19 -24.31
N LEU A 825 -19.84 3.76 -24.51
CA LEU A 825 -19.10 2.93 -23.56
C LEU A 825 -17.84 3.68 -23.11
N ASN A 826 -17.71 3.91 -21.80
CA ASN A 826 -16.53 4.55 -21.23
C ASN A 826 -15.63 3.51 -20.58
N ARG A 827 -14.69 2.98 -21.37
CA ARG A 827 -13.77 1.94 -20.92
C ARG A 827 -12.49 2.56 -20.37
N LYS A 828 -12.20 2.32 -19.09
CA LYS A 828 -11.04 2.88 -18.39
C LYS A 828 -9.83 1.95 -18.32
N ASP A 829 -10.07 0.64 -18.31
CA ASP A 829 -9.04 -0.39 -18.16
C ASP A 829 -8.85 -1.23 -19.43
N SER A 830 -7.76 -2.00 -19.47
CA SER A 830 -7.54 -3.02 -20.50
C SER A 830 -8.63 -4.10 -20.50
N LEU A 831 -8.84 -4.69 -21.66
CA LEU A 831 -9.76 -5.81 -21.86
C LEU A 831 -8.98 -6.97 -22.45
N CYS A 832 -9.07 -8.13 -21.82
CA CYS A 832 -8.53 -9.36 -22.37
C CYS A 832 -9.62 -10.18 -23.04
N ILE A 833 -9.36 -10.63 -24.26
CA ILE A 833 -10.22 -11.55 -25.01
C ILE A 833 -9.38 -12.75 -25.42
N THR A 834 -9.89 -13.95 -25.14
CA THR A 834 -9.22 -15.22 -25.42
C THR A 834 -10.20 -16.22 -26.01
N GLY A 835 -9.71 -17.15 -26.83
CA GLY A 835 -10.48 -18.29 -27.32
C GLY A 835 -11.68 -17.90 -28.18
N LEU A 836 -11.56 -16.86 -29.03
CA LEU A 836 -12.66 -16.47 -29.92
C LEU A 836 -12.97 -17.58 -30.93
N ILE A 837 -14.19 -18.11 -30.86
CA ILE A 837 -14.72 -19.16 -31.72
C ILE A 837 -15.95 -18.59 -32.41
N ILE A 838 -15.96 -18.63 -33.74
CA ILE A 838 -17.12 -18.22 -34.57
C ILE A 838 -17.42 -19.38 -35.52
N ASN A 839 -18.67 -19.82 -35.57
CA ASN A 839 -19.12 -20.93 -36.43
C ASN A 839 -18.30 -22.22 -36.20
N ASN A 840 -17.96 -22.53 -34.95
CA ASN A 840 -17.13 -23.67 -34.54
C ASN A 840 -15.69 -23.64 -35.09
N VAL A 841 -15.21 -22.46 -35.51
CA VAL A 841 -13.82 -22.25 -35.92
C VAL A 841 -13.14 -21.37 -34.90
N LEU A 842 -12.08 -21.88 -34.28
CA LEU A 842 -11.20 -21.08 -33.42
C LEU A 842 -10.44 -20.05 -34.27
N ILE A 843 -10.68 -18.78 -33.99
CA ILE A 843 -10.16 -17.67 -34.75
C ILE A 843 -8.74 -17.35 -34.32
N ASN A 844 -7.80 -17.45 -35.27
CA ASN A 844 -6.47 -16.92 -35.09
C ASN A 844 -6.52 -15.39 -35.18
N ILE A 845 -6.45 -14.72 -34.03
CA ILE A 845 -6.44 -13.25 -33.94
C ILE A 845 -5.23 -12.66 -34.68
N MET A 846 -4.16 -13.45 -34.87
CA MET A 846 -3.03 -13.03 -35.71
C MET A 846 -3.38 -12.80 -37.18
N GLY A 847 -4.50 -13.33 -37.65
CA GLY A 847 -4.98 -13.12 -39.01
C GLY A 847 -5.59 -11.73 -39.23
N PHE A 848 -5.50 -10.81 -38.26
CA PHE A 848 -6.09 -9.48 -38.33
C PHE A 848 -5.70 -8.69 -39.59
N THR A 849 -6.61 -7.85 -40.05
CA THR A 849 -6.38 -6.93 -41.18
C THR A 849 -5.81 -5.60 -40.70
N VAL A 850 -6.37 -5.07 -39.60
CA VAL A 850 -5.96 -3.82 -38.96
C VAL A 850 -6.05 -3.97 -37.44
N SER A 851 -5.12 -3.39 -36.69
CA SER A 851 -5.17 -3.33 -35.23
C SER A 851 -4.68 -1.98 -34.72
N SER A 852 -5.23 -1.52 -33.61
CA SER A 852 -4.79 -0.31 -32.92
C SER A 852 -4.82 -0.55 -31.40
N LYS A 853 -3.75 -0.15 -30.70
CA LYS A 853 -3.60 -0.30 -29.24
C LYS A 853 -4.04 -1.68 -28.72
N ALA A 854 -3.57 -2.72 -29.39
CA ALA A 854 -3.87 -4.10 -29.05
C ALA A 854 -2.59 -4.92 -29.02
N ASN A 855 -2.36 -5.62 -27.91
CA ASN A 855 -1.24 -6.51 -27.68
C ASN A 855 -1.69 -7.94 -28.00
N ILE A 856 -1.53 -8.34 -29.27
CA ILE A 856 -1.98 -9.65 -29.76
C ILE A 856 -1.02 -10.75 -29.29
N GLY A 857 -1.56 -11.87 -28.84
CA GLY A 857 -0.79 -12.96 -28.23
C GLY A 857 -0.46 -12.73 -26.75
N PHE A 858 -0.93 -11.62 -26.17
CA PHE A 858 -0.67 -11.25 -24.79
C PHE A 858 -1.96 -11.02 -24.00
N CYS A 859 -1.95 -11.38 -22.72
CA CYS A 859 -2.94 -11.00 -21.72
C CYS A 859 -2.26 -11.03 -20.35
N PRO A 860 -2.26 -9.91 -19.59
CA PRO A 860 -1.57 -9.86 -18.31
C PRO A 860 -2.20 -10.81 -17.29
N LYS A 861 -1.38 -11.51 -16.49
CA LYS A 861 -1.87 -12.28 -15.35
C LYS A 861 -2.33 -11.31 -14.27
N VAL A 862 -3.57 -11.44 -13.83
CA VAL A 862 -4.02 -10.80 -12.60
C VAL A 862 -3.22 -11.43 -11.46
N ALA A 863 -2.33 -10.67 -10.84
CA ALA A 863 -1.66 -11.11 -9.62
C ALA A 863 -2.73 -11.43 -8.57
N ASP A 864 -2.67 -12.62 -7.99
CA ASP A 864 -3.43 -12.99 -6.79
C ASP A 864 -3.26 -11.89 -5.73
N ILE A 865 -4.30 -11.07 -5.56
CA ILE A 865 -4.56 -10.43 -4.29
C ILE A 865 -5.40 -11.44 -3.51
N SER A 866 -4.79 -12.01 -2.48
CA SER A 866 -5.36 -12.87 -1.42
C SER A 866 -5.62 -14.34 -1.76
N THR A 867 -4.86 -15.20 -1.09
CA THR A 867 -5.27 -16.56 -0.72
C THR A 867 -6.34 -16.47 0.37
N ASN A 868 -7.59 -16.20 -0.01
CA ASN A 868 -8.75 -16.50 0.82
C ASN A 868 -9.35 -17.82 0.38
N PHE A 869 -8.85 -18.91 0.95
CA PHE A 869 -9.51 -20.22 0.89
C PHE A 869 -10.89 -20.11 1.56
N THR A 870 -11.95 -20.16 0.75
CA THR A 870 -13.31 -20.43 1.22
C THR A 870 -13.58 -21.93 1.00
N MET A 871 -13.68 -22.70 2.09
CA MET A 871 -14.22 -24.06 2.04
C MET A 871 -15.74 -23.97 1.97
N ALA A 872 -16.33 -24.52 0.92
CA ALA A 872 -17.75 -24.78 0.81
C ALA A 872 -18.11 -26.12 1.49
N THR A 873 -19.22 -26.16 2.23
CA THR A 873 -19.92 -27.40 2.58
C THR A 873 -21.41 -27.23 2.31
N HIS A 874 -21.96 -28.15 1.51
CA HIS A 874 -23.39 -28.31 1.23
C HIS A 874 -24.20 -28.72 2.48
N GLY A 875 -25.46 -28.27 2.52
CA GLY A 875 -26.52 -28.77 3.39
C GLY A 875 -27.71 -27.82 3.39
N GLU A 876 -28.82 -28.24 2.77
CA GLU A 876 -30.09 -27.50 2.71
C GLU A 876 -30.67 -27.15 4.09
N VAL A 877 -31.11 -25.90 4.16
CA VAL A 877 -32.24 -25.31 4.90
C VAL A 877 -32.84 -26.12 6.06
N ILE A 878 -32.48 -25.72 7.29
CA ILE A 878 -33.45 -25.54 8.38
C ILE A 878 -33.15 -24.19 9.04
N GLU A 879 -34.13 -23.28 9.02
CA GLU A 879 -34.06 -21.95 9.63
C GLU A 879 -33.68 -22.01 11.12
N LYS A 880 -32.61 -21.30 11.48
CA LYS A 880 -32.42 -20.61 12.79
C LYS A 880 -31.25 -19.62 12.72
N ALA A 881 -31.46 -18.46 13.34
CA ALA A 881 -30.70 -17.22 13.20
C ALA A 881 -29.17 -17.33 13.43
N ALA A 882 -28.43 -16.58 12.61
CA ALA A 882 -26.98 -16.57 12.49
C ALA A 882 -26.22 -15.96 13.69
N PRO A 883 -24.99 -16.45 14.01
CA PRO A 883 -24.00 -15.71 14.79
C PRO A 883 -23.10 -14.84 13.89
N ALA A 884 -22.73 -13.66 14.39
CA ALA A 884 -22.10 -12.56 13.66
C ALA A 884 -20.61 -12.77 13.29
N LYS A 885 -20.24 -12.39 12.05
CA LYS A 885 -18.85 -12.14 11.62
C LYS A 885 -18.38 -10.77 12.16
N ALA A 886 -17.16 -10.70 12.69
CA ALA A 886 -16.50 -9.44 13.01
C ALA A 886 -16.10 -8.69 11.72
N MET A 887 -16.49 -7.42 11.69
CA MET A 887 -16.44 -6.47 10.57
C MET A 887 -15.06 -5.78 10.55
N GLN A 888 -14.24 -5.97 9.50
CA GLN A 888 -13.23 -4.97 9.16
C GLN A 888 -13.94 -3.87 8.36
N ILE A 889 -14.02 -2.69 8.94
CA ILE A 889 -14.68 -1.54 8.33
C ILE A 889 -13.67 -0.90 7.36
N PRO A 890 -13.98 -0.80 6.05
CA PRO A 890 -13.13 -0.08 5.11
C PRO A 890 -13.02 1.40 5.52
N CYS A 891 -11.87 2.04 5.24
CA CYS A 891 -11.74 3.50 5.40
C CYS A 891 -12.92 4.20 4.72
N ALA A 892 -13.35 5.34 5.28
CA ALA A 892 -14.54 6.02 4.78
C ALA A 892 -14.39 6.34 3.27
N SER A 893 -15.48 6.15 2.50
CA SER A 893 -15.47 6.39 1.05
C SER A 893 -15.06 7.83 0.73
N ASP A 894 -14.17 7.98 -0.25
CA ASP A 894 -13.60 9.29 -0.60
C ASP A 894 -14.69 10.20 -1.20
N VAL A 895 -14.93 11.36 -0.59
CA VAL A 895 -15.84 12.39 -1.10
C VAL A 895 -14.98 13.48 -1.73
N VAL A 896 -14.74 13.38 -3.04
CA VAL A 896 -13.94 14.36 -3.79
C VAL A 896 -14.53 15.77 -3.61
N PRO A 897 -13.80 16.72 -3.00
CA PRO A 897 -14.33 18.06 -2.79
C PRO A 897 -14.52 18.78 -4.12
N THR A 898 -15.73 19.32 -4.36
CA THR A 898 -16.00 20.07 -5.60
C THR A 898 -15.24 21.40 -5.63
N PRO A 899 -14.46 21.70 -6.69
CA PRO A 899 -13.79 22.99 -6.84
C PRO A 899 -14.78 24.13 -7.11
N VAL A 900 -14.35 25.35 -6.81
CA VAL A 900 -15.03 26.60 -7.16
C VAL A 900 -14.45 27.08 -8.48
N ASN A 901 -15.30 27.20 -9.49
CA ASN A 901 -14.90 27.72 -10.80
C ASN A 901 -14.36 29.15 -10.67
N ASN A 902 -13.31 29.47 -11.43
CA ASN A 902 -12.65 30.79 -11.47
C ASN A 902 -12.15 31.29 -10.10
N ALA A 903 -11.63 30.38 -9.27
CA ALA A 903 -11.00 30.69 -7.98
C ALA A 903 -9.77 29.80 -7.73
N LEU A 904 -8.73 30.39 -7.16
CA LEU A 904 -7.49 29.72 -6.80
C LEU A 904 -7.25 29.84 -5.29
N SER A 905 -6.59 28.85 -4.72
CA SER A 905 -6.05 28.91 -3.36
C SER A 905 -4.60 29.37 -3.37
N PHE A 906 -4.27 30.26 -2.44
CA PHE A 906 -2.95 30.83 -2.24
C PHE A 906 -2.47 30.53 -0.80
N GLY A 907 -1.18 30.69 -0.55
CA GLY A 907 -0.53 30.57 0.76
C GLY A 907 -0.21 29.15 1.23
N LEU A 908 -0.40 28.13 0.37
CA LEU A 908 0.05 26.75 0.65
C LEU A 908 1.56 26.57 0.47
N PHE A 909 2.14 27.35 -0.43
CA PHE A 909 3.55 27.34 -0.78
C PHE A 909 4.09 28.79 -0.70
N PRO A 910 5.36 29.00 -0.33
CA PRO A 910 5.96 30.32 -0.36
C PRO A 910 5.85 30.96 -1.75
N ASN A 911 5.65 32.28 -1.79
CA ASN A 911 5.58 33.06 -3.02
C ASN A 911 4.48 32.57 -3.99
N SER A 912 3.37 32.04 -3.46
CA SER A 912 2.22 31.69 -4.29
C SER A 912 1.53 32.96 -4.80
N CYS A 913 1.37 33.07 -6.11
CA CYS A 913 0.75 34.24 -6.73
C CYS A 913 0.16 33.90 -8.11
N ALA A 914 -0.82 34.69 -8.52
CA ALA A 914 -1.33 34.71 -9.88
C ALA A 914 -1.02 36.08 -10.48
N VAL A 915 -0.45 36.08 -11.69
CA VAL A 915 0.00 37.29 -12.37
C VAL A 915 -0.88 37.54 -13.58
N PHE A 916 -1.44 38.75 -13.65
CA PHE A 916 -2.29 39.21 -14.74
C PHE A 916 -1.65 40.41 -15.43
N THR A 917 -1.68 40.42 -16.75
CA THR A 917 -1.31 41.61 -17.53
C THR A 917 -2.51 42.53 -17.65
N VAL A 918 -2.36 43.79 -17.24
CA VAL A 918 -3.39 44.83 -17.24
C VAL A 918 -2.95 46.04 -18.05
N ASN A 919 -3.89 46.68 -18.74
CA ASN A 919 -3.58 47.79 -19.65
C ASN A 919 -3.24 49.07 -18.85
N HIS A 920 -1.98 49.53 -18.92
CA HIS A 920 -1.48 50.69 -18.17
C HIS A 920 -2.20 52.01 -18.50
N HIS A 921 -2.74 52.18 -19.72
CA HIS A 921 -3.49 53.39 -20.10
C HIS A 921 -4.81 53.52 -19.35
N LEU A 922 -5.44 52.39 -18.99
CA LEU A 922 -6.68 52.36 -18.23
C LEU A 922 -6.45 52.75 -16.76
N ILE A 923 -5.26 52.50 -16.21
CA ILE A 923 -4.92 52.78 -14.81
C ILE A 923 -4.72 54.29 -14.56
N LYS A 924 -4.24 55.04 -15.57
CA LYS A 924 -3.95 56.48 -15.46
C LYS A 924 -5.18 57.36 -15.21
N LYS A 925 -6.36 56.97 -15.71
CA LYS A 925 -7.61 57.78 -15.63
C LYS A 925 -8.53 57.36 -14.49
N SER A 926 -8.78 56.05 -14.34
CA SER A 926 -9.66 55.50 -13.31
C SER A 926 -9.37 54.01 -13.14
N LEU A 927 -9.28 53.53 -11.91
CA LEU A 927 -8.99 52.13 -11.60
C LEU A 927 -10.13 51.54 -10.79
N THR A 928 -10.67 50.39 -11.18
CA THR A 928 -11.60 49.59 -10.39
C THR A 928 -11.13 48.15 -10.42
N ILE A 929 -10.66 47.64 -9.28
CA ILE A 929 -10.30 46.24 -9.13
C ILE A 929 -11.29 45.61 -8.16
N GLY A 930 -11.97 44.57 -8.61
CA GLY A 930 -12.92 43.81 -7.80
C GLY A 930 -12.50 42.36 -7.70
N LEU A 931 -12.57 41.75 -6.53
CA LEU A 931 -12.36 40.32 -6.37
C LEU A 931 -13.23 39.78 -5.24
N LYS A 932 -13.45 38.47 -5.25
CA LYS A 932 -14.00 37.73 -4.12
C LYS A 932 -12.88 36.97 -3.43
N PHE A 933 -12.85 37.01 -2.11
CA PHE A 933 -11.91 36.21 -1.34
C PHE A 933 -12.56 35.63 -0.10
N ARG A 934 -11.94 34.59 0.44
CA ARG A 934 -12.25 34.07 1.77
C ARG A 934 -10.99 33.56 2.43
N THR A 935 -10.84 33.83 3.72
CA THR A 935 -9.63 33.46 4.48
C THR A 935 -9.92 33.43 5.98
N PHE A 936 -9.13 32.62 6.69
CA PHE A 936 -9.02 32.68 8.16
C PHE A 936 -7.71 33.32 8.61
N ALA A 937 -6.83 33.68 7.67
CA ALA A 937 -5.56 34.29 7.95
C ALA A 937 -5.77 35.71 8.48
N ARG A 938 -5.10 36.04 9.58
CA ARG A 938 -5.12 37.39 10.14
C ARG A 938 -4.12 38.32 9.45
N ALA A 939 -3.24 37.79 8.61
CA ALA A 939 -2.30 38.55 7.82
C ALA A 939 -2.13 37.94 6.41
N GLY A 940 -1.71 38.76 5.44
CA GLY A 940 -1.30 38.29 4.11
C GLY A 940 -1.63 39.26 2.98
N LEU A 941 -0.88 39.18 1.88
CA LEU A 941 -1.06 40.04 0.71
C LEU A 941 -2.15 39.47 -0.22
N LEU A 942 -3.25 40.21 -0.36
CA LEU A 942 -4.37 39.82 -1.22
C LEU A 942 -4.14 40.26 -2.67
N MET A 943 -3.58 41.45 -2.88
CA MET A 943 -3.32 42.01 -4.22
C MET A 943 -2.19 43.05 -4.18
N TYR A 944 -1.37 43.09 -5.22
CA TYR A 944 -0.36 44.12 -5.43
C TYR A 944 -0.28 44.55 -6.89
N LEU A 945 -0.14 45.85 -7.11
CA LEU A 945 0.09 46.48 -8.40
C LEU A 945 1.28 47.44 -8.23
N GLY A 946 2.42 47.12 -8.85
CA GLY A 946 3.68 47.84 -8.66
C GLY A 946 3.99 48.89 -9.73
N GLY A 947 5.09 49.62 -9.59
CA GLY A 947 5.58 50.63 -10.55
C GLY A 947 6.11 51.89 -9.85
N HIS A 948 5.87 53.07 -10.43
CA HIS A 948 6.02 54.36 -9.72
C HIS A 948 4.78 54.69 -8.86
N PHE A 949 3.64 54.09 -9.17
CA PHE A 949 2.46 54.10 -8.31
C PHE A 949 2.25 52.67 -7.81
N GLU A 950 2.41 52.48 -6.50
CA GLU A 950 2.27 51.18 -5.85
C GLU A 950 0.94 51.13 -5.10
N LEU A 951 0.18 50.06 -5.31
CA LEU A 951 -1.11 49.80 -4.68
C LEU A 951 -1.11 48.37 -4.11
N ALA A 952 -1.26 48.25 -2.80
CA ALA A 952 -1.29 46.97 -2.10
C ALA A 952 -2.58 46.85 -1.28
N LEU A 953 -3.29 45.74 -1.45
CA LEU A 953 -4.37 45.33 -0.57
C LEU A 953 -3.90 44.13 0.23
N LEU A 954 -3.84 44.29 1.54
CA LEU A 954 -3.38 43.28 2.47
C LEU A 954 -4.38 43.07 3.60
N ILE A 955 -4.25 41.95 4.29
CA ILE A 955 -4.96 41.67 5.53
C ILE A 955 -3.96 41.87 6.66
N GLN A 956 -4.39 42.55 7.73
CA GLN A 956 -3.62 42.75 8.95
C GLN A 956 -4.56 42.74 10.15
N ASP A 957 -4.22 41.98 11.19
CA ASP A 957 -5.05 41.70 12.35
C ASP A 957 -6.50 41.29 12.00
N GLY A 958 -6.64 40.60 10.87
CA GLY A 958 -7.93 40.13 10.34
C GLY A 958 -8.77 41.18 9.62
N HIS A 959 -8.27 42.41 9.45
CA HIS A 959 -8.92 43.52 8.76
C HIS A 959 -8.26 43.79 7.41
N LEU A 960 -9.01 44.35 6.44
CA LEU A 960 -8.41 44.77 5.16
C LEU A 960 -7.69 46.11 5.32
N LEU A 961 -6.45 46.18 4.86
CA LEU A 961 -5.64 47.37 4.79
C LEU A 961 -5.29 47.64 3.32
N LEU A 962 -5.69 48.81 2.82
CA LEU A 962 -5.30 49.30 1.50
C LEU A 962 -4.18 50.32 1.66
N ALA A 963 -2.98 49.97 1.22
CA ALA A 963 -1.81 50.84 1.22
C ALA A 963 -1.52 51.33 -0.21
N PHE A 964 -1.09 52.58 -0.34
CA PHE A 964 -0.73 53.18 -1.62
C PHE A 964 0.38 54.22 -1.44
N ASP A 965 1.21 54.40 -2.47
CA ASP A 965 2.30 55.39 -2.55
C ASP A 965 3.38 55.27 -1.45
N PHE A 966 4.33 54.37 -1.68
CA PHE A 966 5.32 53.90 -0.70
C PHE A 966 6.46 54.89 -0.42
N GLU A 967 6.54 56.01 -1.15
CA GLU A 967 7.64 56.99 -1.01
C GLU A 967 7.38 58.08 0.06
N LYS A 968 6.18 58.16 0.67
CA LYS A 968 5.82 59.23 1.63
C LYS A 968 5.06 58.78 2.89
N LYS A 969 5.65 57.91 3.73
CA LYS A 969 5.05 57.45 5.01
C LYS A 969 3.61 56.91 4.84
N MET A 970 3.48 55.79 4.12
CA MET A 970 2.36 54.84 4.12
C MET A 970 0.98 55.38 4.52
N PRO A 971 0.32 56.23 3.71
CA PRO A 971 -1.11 56.44 3.85
C PRO A 971 -1.82 55.10 3.61
N HIS A 972 -2.56 54.65 4.61
CA HIS A 972 -3.27 53.39 4.58
C HIS A 972 -4.72 53.57 4.99
N VAL A 973 -5.57 52.76 4.39
CA VAL A 973 -7.00 52.73 4.65
C VAL A 973 -7.33 51.37 5.22
N GLN A 974 -7.65 51.33 6.51
CA GLN A 974 -8.11 50.11 7.17
C GLN A 974 -9.64 50.05 7.14
N HIS A 975 -10.18 48.94 6.63
CA HIS A 975 -11.60 48.65 6.74
C HIS A 975 -11.89 48.04 8.13
N PRO A 976 -12.91 48.51 8.86
CA PRO A 976 -13.11 48.10 10.26
C PRO A 976 -13.83 46.76 10.42
N ASN A 977 -14.32 46.15 9.35
CA ASN A 977 -14.84 44.79 9.43
C ASN A 977 -13.71 43.77 9.46
N VAL A 978 -13.82 42.80 10.37
CA VAL A 978 -12.99 41.60 10.37
C VAL A 978 -13.42 40.73 9.20
N VAL A 979 -12.52 40.49 8.24
CA VAL A 979 -12.74 39.69 7.02
C VAL A 979 -12.08 38.31 7.07
N SER A 980 -11.43 37.99 8.18
CA SER A 980 -10.75 36.70 8.44
C SER A 980 -11.69 35.65 9.04
N ASP A 981 -12.96 35.68 8.64
CA ASP A 981 -14.03 34.83 9.19
C ASP A 981 -14.26 33.53 8.39
N GLY A 982 -13.53 33.36 7.27
CA GLY A 982 -13.62 32.22 6.36
C GLY A 982 -14.81 32.24 5.39
N ARG A 983 -15.63 33.29 5.41
CA ARG A 983 -16.75 33.52 4.48
C ARG A 983 -16.26 34.28 3.24
N TRP A 984 -17.03 34.18 2.16
CA TRP A 984 -16.74 34.93 0.94
C TRP A 984 -17.06 36.41 1.14
N HIS A 985 -16.04 37.23 1.08
CA HIS A 985 -16.16 38.68 1.01
C HIS A 985 -15.94 39.16 -0.41
N THR A 986 -16.69 40.17 -0.81
CA THR A 986 -16.47 40.88 -2.09
C THR A 986 -15.77 42.19 -1.80
N VAL A 987 -14.58 42.39 -2.33
CA VAL A 987 -13.83 43.64 -2.17
C VAL A 987 -13.72 44.36 -3.50
N ILE A 988 -13.94 45.67 -3.46
CA ILE A 988 -13.79 46.55 -4.61
C ILE A 988 -12.91 47.72 -4.19
N VAL A 989 -11.77 47.86 -4.87
CA VAL A 989 -10.88 49.00 -4.79
C VAL A 989 -11.17 49.88 -6.00
N LYS A 990 -11.65 51.11 -5.76
CA LYS A 990 -11.97 52.06 -6.81
C LYS A 990 -11.19 53.37 -6.61
N ARG A 991 -10.40 53.75 -7.60
CA ARG A 991 -9.79 55.07 -7.74
C ARG A 991 -10.60 55.91 -8.74
N SER A 992 -11.07 57.07 -8.28
CA SER A 992 -11.72 58.08 -9.10
C SER A 992 -11.03 59.42 -8.86
N ASN A 993 -10.36 59.96 -9.87
CA ASN A 993 -9.54 61.17 -9.78
C ASN A 993 -8.49 61.07 -8.64
N HIS A 994 -8.58 61.95 -7.64
CA HIS A 994 -7.71 62.02 -6.47
C HIS A 994 -8.19 61.19 -5.27
N ARG A 995 -9.26 60.41 -5.40
CA ARG A 995 -9.84 59.61 -4.29
C ARG A 995 -9.70 58.13 -4.55
N ILE A 996 -9.24 57.40 -3.54
CA ILE A 996 -9.28 55.94 -3.51
C ILE A 996 -10.30 55.47 -2.49
N MET A 997 -11.09 54.47 -2.86
CA MET A 997 -12.16 53.90 -2.07
C MET A 997 -11.95 52.39 -1.95
N LEU A 998 -12.09 51.89 -0.72
CA LEU A 998 -12.18 50.47 -0.41
C LEU A 998 -13.62 50.15 0.01
N ARG A 999 -14.26 49.23 -0.68
CA ARG A 999 -15.61 48.74 -0.36
C ARG A 999 -15.57 47.23 -0.12
N VAL A 1000 -16.24 46.77 0.94
CA VAL A 1000 -16.33 45.37 1.32
C VAL A 1000 -17.81 44.98 1.45
N ASP A 1001 -18.22 43.92 0.76
CA ASP A 1001 -19.56 43.34 0.73
C ASP A 1001 -20.68 44.27 0.22
N HIS A 1002 -21.93 43.78 0.27
CA HIS A 1002 -23.11 44.43 -0.30
C HIS A 1002 -23.87 45.34 0.69
N LYS A 1003 -23.37 45.54 1.92
CA LYS A 1003 -23.95 46.48 2.87
C LYS A 1003 -23.28 47.84 2.77
N ASP A 1004 -24.07 48.85 2.46
CA ASP A 1004 -23.69 50.25 2.59
C ASP A 1004 -23.43 50.57 4.06
N GLU A 1005 -22.17 50.88 4.37
CA GLU A 1005 -21.69 51.81 5.39
C GLU A 1005 -20.29 51.38 5.83
N LYS A 1006 -19.29 51.91 5.11
CA LYS A 1006 -17.93 52.29 5.53
C LYS A 1006 -16.99 52.25 4.33
N SER A 1007 -17.22 53.18 3.39
CA SER A 1007 -16.17 53.57 2.45
C SER A 1007 -15.17 54.45 3.21
N VAL A 1008 -13.94 53.98 3.36
CA VAL A 1008 -12.87 54.83 3.92
C VAL A 1008 -12.19 55.54 2.74
N SER A 1009 -12.21 56.87 2.77
CA SER A 1009 -11.65 57.74 1.72
C SER A 1009 -10.36 58.36 2.23
N ALA A 1010 -9.24 58.12 1.53
CA ALA A 1010 -7.99 58.81 1.80
C ALA A 1010 -7.67 59.90 0.76
N VAL A 1011 -6.81 60.82 1.19
CA VAL A 1011 -6.44 62.14 0.67
C VAL A 1011 -5.72 62.10 -0.70
N ALA A 1012 -5.69 63.25 -1.38
CA ALA A 1012 -5.35 63.45 -2.79
C ALA A 1012 -4.04 62.82 -3.27
N ILE A 1013 -4.15 61.96 -4.30
CA ILE A 1013 -3.01 61.37 -5.02
C ILE A 1013 -2.65 62.26 -6.23
N GLU A 1014 -1.40 62.71 -6.35
CA GLU A 1014 -0.90 63.41 -7.54
C GLU A 1014 -0.85 62.49 -8.79
N TYR A 1015 -0.64 63.10 -9.96
CA TYR A 1015 -0.73 62.47 -11.28
C TYR A 1015 0.13 61.18 -11.40
N ILE A 1016 -0.48 60.07 -11.83
CA ILE A 1016 0.26 58.82 -12.08
C ILE A 1016 1.00 58.90 -13.43
N GLN A 1017 2.33 58.99 -13.42
CA GLN A 1017 3.13 59.07 -14.66
C GLN A 1017 3.38 57.70 -15.33
N ARG A 1018 3.66 56.64 -14.55
CA ARG A 1018 3.93 55.26 -15.01
C ARG A 1018 3.41 54.21 -14.03
N VAL A 1019 2.74 53.17 -14.53
CA VAL A 1019 2.29 51.99 -13.75
C VAL A 1019 2.81 50.74 -14.43
N ASP A 1020 3.22 49.74 -13.66
CA ASP A 1020 3.57 48.43 -14.19
C ASP A 1020 2.32 47.74 -14.78
N GLU A 1021 2.50 46.94 -15.82
CA GLU A 1021 1.42 46.24 -16.50
C GLU A 1021 1.01 44.96 -15.76
N LYS A 1022 1.56 44.69 -14.58
CA LYS A 1022 1.37 43.42 -13.86
C LYS A 1022 0.59 43.60 -12.56
N LEU A 1023 -0.58 42.96 -12.50
CA LEU A 1023 -1.39 42.81 -11.31
C LEU A 1023 -1.11 41.44 -10.67
N TYR A 1024 -0.62 41.46 -9.43
CA TYR A 1024 -0.34 40.28 -8.64
C TYR A 1024 -1.49 40.03 -7.67
N VAL A 1025 -1.96 38.78 -7.60
CA VAL A 1025 -3.06 38.37 -6.74
C VAL A 1025 -2.62 37.20 -5.86
N GLY A 1026 -2.96 37.29 -4.57
CA GLY A 1026 -2.66 36.28 -3.55
C GLY A 1026 -1.23 36.26 -3.02
N GLY A 1027 -0.30 37.03 -3.59
CA GLY A 1027 1.08 37.14 -3.14
C GLY A 1027 2.00 37.70 -4.23
N LEU A 1028 3.32 37.64 -3.99
CA LEU A 1028 4.37 38.07 -4.93
C LEU A 1028 5.32 36.91 -5.27
N PRO A 1029 5.92 36.89 -6.47
CA PRO A 1029 6.99 35.96 -6.80
C PRO A 1029 8.29 36.33 -6.06
N LYS A 1030 9.16 35.34 -5.81
CA LYS A 1030 10.42 35.48 -5.05
C LYS A 1030 11.35 36.60 -5.55
N VAL A 1031 11.24 36.99 -6.82
CA VAL A 1031 12.09 38.00 -7.46
C VAL A 1031 11.73 39.43 -7.00
N ILE A 1032 10.56 39.63 -6.39
CA ILE A 1032 10.04 40.94 -5.99
C ILE A 1032 10.00 41.01 -4.46
N ASP A 1033 11.10 41.44 -3.85
CA ASP A 1033 11.28 41.56 -2.39
C ASP A 1033 11.08 43.02 -1.93
N LYS A 1034 9.89 43.57 -2.20
CA LYS A 1034 9.59 45.00 -2.01
C LYS A 1034 8.79 45.34 -0.74
N LEU A 1035 8.15 44.34 -0.12
CA LEU A 1035 7.28 44.54 1.03
C LEU A 1035 7.79 43.69 2.20
N GLU A 1036 8.56 44.32 3.09
CA GLU A 1036 9.06 43.67 4.32
C GLU A 1036 7.92 43.01 5.10
N ASN A 1037 8.16 41.77 5.56
CA ASN A 1037 7.23 40.97 6.37
C ASN A 1037 5.87 40.61 5.72
N THR A 1038 5.69 40.79 4.42
CA THR A 1038 4.46 40.35 3.73
C THR A 1038 4.61 38.98 3.09
N HIS A 1039 3.62 38.12 3.31
CA HIS A 1039 3.56 36.75 2.79
C HIS A 1039 2.31 36.57 1.93
N SER A 1040 2.32 35.54 1.08
CA SER A 1040 1.15 35.16 0.29
C SER A 1040 -0.06 34.91 1.18
N LEU A 1041 -1.23 35.38 0.75
CA LEU A 1041 -2.47 35.17 1.49
C LEU A 1041 -2.84 33.69 1.55
N ALA A 1042 -2.93 33.13 2.75
CA ALA A 1042 -3.52 31.80 2.96
C ALA A 1042 -5.05 31.87 2.82
N GLY A 1043 -5.56 31.58 1.63
CA GLY A 1043 -7.00 31.70 1.36
C GLY A 1043 -7.37 31.45 -0.09
N CYS A 1044 -8.66 31.56 -0.40
CA CYS A 1044 -9.14 31.51 -1.77
C CYS A 1044 -9.37 32.92 -2.32
N VAL A 1045 -8.96 33.14 -3.56
CA VAL A 1045 -9.29 34.35 -4.31
C VAL A 1045 -9.87 33.95 -5.66
N GLY A 1046 -10.94 34.61 -6.08
CA GLY A 1046 -11.62 34.32 -7.34
C GLY A 1046 -12.49 35.47 -7.80
N HIS A 1047 -13.11 35.32 -8.96
CA HIS A 1047 -14.01 36.34 -9.54
C HIS A 1047 -13.31 37.72 -9.65
N LEU A 1048 -12.09 37.73 -10.16
CA LEU A 1048 -11.31 38.95 -10.36
C LEU A 1048 -11.89 39.76 -11.53
N HIS A 1049 -12.05 41.06 -11.34
CA HIS A 1049 -12.50 42.01 -12.34
C HIS A 1049 -11.58 43.21 -12.35
N PHE A 1050 -11.19 43.65 -13.53
CA PHE A 1050 -10.38 44.82 -13.74
C PHE A 1050 -11.12 45.79 -14.67
N ASN A 1051 -11.45 46.97 -14.16
CA ASN A 1051 -12.28 47.98 -14.83
C ASN A 1051 -13.56 47.42 -15.46
N GLY A 1052 -14.27 46.55 -14.71
CA GLY A 1052 -15.52 45.92 -15.14
C GLY A 1052 -15.35 44.72 -16.07
N LYS A 1053 -14.13 44.42 -16.56
CA LYS A 1053 -13.86 43.21 -17.34
C LYS A 1053 -13.45 42.06 -16.41
N PRO A 1054 -14.09 40.88 -16.48
CA PRO A 1054 -13.65 39.73 -15.71
C PRO A 1054 -12.28 39.26 -16.22
N LEU A 1055 -11.37 38.99 -15.29
CA LEU A 1055 -10.09 38.32 -15.55
C LEU A 1055 -10.26 36.86 -15.15
N GLN A 1056 -10.11 35.95 -16.11
CA GLN A 1056 -10.24 34.52 -15.85
C GLN A 1056 -8.95 33.99 -15.21
N MET A 1057 -9.10 33.30 -14.09
CA MET A 1057 -7.99 32.78 -13.29
C MET A 1057 -7.21 31.66 -14.00
N ASP A 1058 -7.78 30.97 -14.98
CA ASP A 1058 -7.13 29.92 -15.78
C ASP A 1058 -6.10 30.46 -16.77
N PHE A 1059 -6.33 31.64 -17.36
CA PHE A 1059 -5.40 32.31 -18.27
C PHE A 1059 -4.28 33.10 -17.58
N ALA A 1060 -4.25 33.12 -16.25
CA ALA A 1060 -3.19 33.78 -15.48
C ALA A 1060 -1.90 32.95 -15.46
N SER A 1061 -0.75 33.63 -15.43
CA SER A 1061 0.51 32.97 -15.06
C SER A 1061 0.46 32.67 -13.56
N LYS A 1062 0.44 31.39 -13.21
CA LYS A 1062 0.31 30.91 -11.83
C LYS A 1062 1.64 30.42 -11.31
N HIS A 1063 1.95 30.77 -10.08
CA HIS A 1063 3.08 30.23 -9.35
C HIS A 1063 2.57 29.67 -8.03
N ASN A 1064 2.83 28.39 -7.75
CA ASN A 1064 2.59 27.80 -6.43
C ASN A 1064 1.13 27.91 -5.92
N THR A 1065 0.14 27.89 -6.84
CA THR A 1065 -1.30 28.01 -6.53
C THR A 1065 -2.01 26.65 -6.54
N GLY A 1066 -3.10 26.51 -5.79
CA GLY A 1066 -3.95 25.31 -5.80
C GLY A 1066 -5.41 25.57 -6.20
N PRO A 1067 -6.24 24.53 -6.34
CA PRO A 1067 -7.68 24.66 -6.55
C PRO A 1067 -8.40 25.16 -5.28
N CYS A 1068 -9.33 26.10 -5.42
CA CYS A 1068 -10.23 26.49 -4.32
C CYS A 1068 -11.46 25.58 -4.27
N TYR A 1069 -11.88 25.08 -3.09
CA TYR A 1069 -13.01 24.14 -2.95
C TYR A 1069 -14.29 24.78 -2.40
N LYS A 1070 -15.48 24.22 -2.66
CA LYS A 1070 -16.76 24.83 -2.20
C LYS A 1070 -16.85 24.95 -0.67
N LYS A 1071 -16.45 23.92 0.08
CA LYS A 1071 -16.44 23.94 1.57
C LYS A 1071 -15.17 24.62 2.10
N SER A 1072 -15.32 25.66 2.91
CA SER A 1072 -14.21 26.34 3.60
C SER A 1072 -14.00 25.68 4.96
N THR A 1073 -12.79 25.20 5.25
CA THR A 1073 -12.41 24.63 6.56
C THR A 1073 -11.10 25.26 7.01
N ARG A 1074 -10.94 25.52 8.32
CA ARG A 1074 -9.65 25.95 8.88
C ARG A 1074 -8.63 24.82 8.72
N GLY A 1075 -7.51 25.09 8.06
CA GLY A 1075 -6.44 24.12 7.80
C GLY A 1075 -6.01 24.06 6.33
N LEU A 1076 -5.08 23.17 6.01
CA LEU A 1076 -4.58 22.88 4.66
C LEU A 1076 -5.23 21.60 4.12
N TYR A 1077 -5.41 21.49 2.80
CA TYR A 1077 -5.96 20.30 2.15
C TYR A 1077 -4.96 19.77 1.11
N PHE A 1078 -4.66 18.48 1.17
CA PHE A 1078 -3.70 17.79 0.30
C PHE A 1078 -4.43 16.71 -0.52
N TYR A 1079 -4.25 16.70 -1.85
CA TYR A 1079 -4.95 15.77 -2.77
C TYR A 1079 -4.20 14.42 -2.97
N GLY A 1080 -3.19 14.14 -2.14
CA GLY A 1080 -2.45 12.87 -2.12
C GLY A 1080 -1.06 12.92 -2.74
N ASP A 1081 -0.72 13.98 -3.48
CA ASP A 1081 0.59 14.25 -4.09
C ASP A 1081 1.19 15.61 -3.67
N GLY A 1082 0.41 16.42 -2.94
CA GLY A 1082 0.81 17.74 -2.48
C GLY A 1082 1.42 17.73 -1.07
N PHE A 1083 2.37 18.65 -0.82
CA PHE A 1083 2.97 18.89 0.49
C PHE A 1083 3.13 20.41 0.71
N ALA A 1084 3.21 20.86 1.96
CA ALA A 1084 3.49 22.26 2.31
C ALA A 1084 4.86 22.38 2.98
N GLU A 1085 5.60 23.44 2.67
CA GLU A 1085 6.93 23.70 3.25
C GLU A 1085 6.85 24.90 4.22
N LEU A 1086 7.12 24.68 5.51
CA LEU A 1086 6.86 25.67 6.59
C LEU A 1086 8.12 26.33 7.18
N GLY A 1087 9.31 26.05 6.65
CA GLY A 1087 10.54 26.69 7.10
C GLY A 1087 11.79 26.09 6.46
N HIS A 1088 12.89 26.84 6.46
CA HIS A 1088 14.17 26.40 5.91
C HIS A 1088 15.21 26.16 7.01
N SER A 1089 16.07 25.16 6.81
CA SER A 1089 17.20 24.83 7.70
C SER A 1089 16.80 24.55 9.16
N TYR A 1090 15.68 23.88 9.37
CA TYR A 1090 15.15 23.61 10.71
C TYR A 1090 15.95 22.50 11.41
N ARG A 1091 16.34 22.77 12.66
CA ARG A 1091 17.09 21.84 13.52
C ARG A 1091 16.20 21.28 14.62
N VAL A 1092 15.84 20.00 14.51
CA VAL A 1092 15.00 19.29 15.50
C VAL A 1092 15.65 19.29 16.89
N GLY A 1093 16.97 19.17 16.99
CA GLY A 1093 17.69 19.32 18.24
C GLY A 1093 17.37 18.23 19.28
N ARG A 1094 17.50 18.57 20.57
CA ARG A 1094 17.26 17.63 21.68
C ARG A 1094 15.78 17.41 21.93
N ASP A 1095 14.99 18.47 21.95
CA ASP A 1095 13.58 18.43 22.32
C ASP A 1095 12.76 19.17 21.25
N LEU A 1096 11.64 18.59 20.85
CA LEU A 1096 10.71 19.16 19.87
C LEU A 1096 9.28 18.84 20.31
N GLY A 1097 8.34 19.75 20.13
CA GLY A 1097 6.90 19.46 20.26
C GLY A 1097 6.14 19.99 19.06
N PHE A 1098 5.13 19.24 18.62
CA PHE A 1098 4.19 19.67 17.57
C PHE A 1098 2.76 19.31 17.95
N GLU A 1099 1.80 20.04 17.42
CA GLU A 1099 0.38 19.79 17.60
C GLU A 1099 -0.41 20.24 16.35
N LEU A 1100 -1.29 19.38 15.84
CA LEU A 1100 -2.14 19.64 14.68
C LEU A 1100 -3.45 18.85 14.76
N LYS A 1101 -4.40 19.15 13.87
CA LYS A 1101 -5.58 18.31 13.64
C LYS A 1101 -5.58 17.85 12.20
N PHE A 1102 -5.96 16.60 11.93
CA PHE A 1102 -6.06 16.05 10.58
C PHE A 1102 -7.35 15.25 10.41
N ARG A 1103 -7.78 15.07 9.17
CA ARG A 1103 -8.84 14.14 8.78
C ARG A 1103 -8.49 13.52 7.44
N THR A 1104 -8.77 12.24 7.25
CA THR A 1104 -8.45 11.55 6.00
C THR A 1104 -9.36 10.34 5.79
N THR A 1105 -9.53 9.95 4.54
CA THR A 1105 -10.19 8.72 4.06
C THR A 1105 -9.17 7.70 3.55
N ARG A 1106 -7.89 8.09 3.49
CA ARG A 1106 -6.78 7.22 3.12
C ARG A 1106 -6.20 6.55 4.35
N SER A 1107 -5.90 5.27 4.23
CA SER A 1107 -5.18 4.48 5.23
C SER A 1107 -3.74 4.95 5.42
N ASP A 1108 -3.14 5.54 4.39
CA ASP A 1108 -1.71 5.86 4.35
C ASP A 1108 -1.42 7.29 3.90
N GLY A 1109 -0.39 7.91 4.49
CA GLY A 1109 0.11 9.21 4.06
C GLY A 1109 1.02 9.92 5.08
N VAL A 1110 1.98 10.70 4.58
CA VAL A 1110 2.88 11.50 5.44
C VAL A 1110 2.16 12.73 5.96
N ILE A 1111 2.22 12.97 7.27
CA ILE A 1111 1.58 14.14 7.91
C ILE A 1111 2.61 15.24 8.19
N LEU A 1112 3.78 14.89 8.72
CA LEU A 1112 4.86 15.82 9.05
C LEU A 1112 6.22 15.16 8.75
N GLY A 1113 7.12 15.84 8.06
CA GLY A 1113 8.47 15.36 7.77
C GLY A 1113 9.52 16.45 7.95
N ILE A 1114 10.63 16.16 8.62
CA ILE A 1114 11.77 17.07 8.80
C ILE A 1114 13.05 16.25 8.66
N GLY A 1115 13.82 16.45 7.60
CA GLY A 1115 15.04 15.67 7.33
C GLY A 1115 14.91 14.75 6.12
N SER A 1116 15.96 13.99 5.85
CA SER A 1116 16.02 12.91 4.87
C SER A 1116 16.50 11.66 5.61
N VAL A 1117 16.07 10.46 5.22
CA VAL A 1117 16.45 9.19 5.89
C VAL A 1117 17.91 8.79 5.66
N LEU A 1118 18.56 9.41 4.68
CA LEU A 1118 20.01 9.36 4.52
C LEU A 1118 20.76 10.20 5.56
N GLU A 1119 20.05 11.04 6.33
CA GLU A 1119 20.54 11.88 7.43
C GLU A 1119 19.64 11.74 8.68
N ASN A 1120 19.82 12.62 9.68
CA ASN A 1120 18.88 12.69 10.80
C ASN A 1120 17.50 13.13 10.29
N PHE A 1121 16.44 12.50 10.79
CA PHE A 1121 15.09 12.88 10.40
C PHE A 1121 14.08 12.76 11.54
N LEU A 1122 12.90 13.34 11.31
CA LEU A 1122 11.72 13.25 12.13
C LEU A 1122 10.51 13.17 11.20
N GLY A 1123 9.75 12.08 11.28
CA GLY A 1123 8.58 11.81 10.44
C GLY A 1123 7.35 11.49 11.28
N VAL A 1124 6.18 11.89 10.82
CA VAL A 1124 4.89 11.51 11.37
C VAL A 1124 3.99 11.11 10.22
N GLU A 1125 3.51 9.88 10.23
CA GLU A 1125 2.87 9.25 9.09
C GLU A 1125 1.65 8.46 9.51
N LEU A 1126 0.67 8.38 8.65
CA LEU A 1126 -0.44 7.46 8.77
C LEU A 1126 -0.08 6.19 7.98
N VAL A 1127 -0.20 5.02 8.62
CA VAL A 1127 0.07 3.71 8.03
C VAL A 1127 -1.06 2.77 8.45
N ASP A 1128 -1.79 2.21 7.49
CA ASP A 1128 -2.98 1.36 7.73
C ASP A 1128 -3.99 1.98 8.73
N GLY A 1129 -4.20 3.29 8.66
CA GLY A 1129 -5.11 4.03 9.53
C GLY A 1129 -4.57 4.28 10.95
N GLN A 1130 -3.27 4.09 11.20
CA GLN A 1130 -2.60 4.32 12.48
C GLN A 1130 -1.54 5.42 12.35
N ILE A 1131 -1.33 6.22 13.39
CA ILE A 1131 -0.28 7.26 13.34
C ILE A 1131 1.03 6.72 13.88
N VAL A 1132 2.10 6.83 13.09
CA VAL A 1132 3.48 6.53 13.44
C VAL A 1132 4.24 7.84 13.57
N PHE A 1133 4.93 8.09 14.69
CA PHE A 1133 5.84 9.22 14.90
C PHE A 1133 7.26 8.68 15.08
N GLN A 1134 8.15 8.92 14.11
CA GLN A 1134 9.50 8.37 14.02
C GLN A 1134 10.58 9.46 14.04
N VAL A 1135 11.74 9.16 14.61
CA VAL A 1135 12.90 10.05 14.71
C VAL A 1135 14.20 9.28 14.54
N ASP A 1136 15.18 9.86 13.86
CA ASP A 1136 16.58 9.44 13.88
C ASP A 1136 17.47 10.55 14.46
N ASN A 1137 18.29 10.18 15.45
CA ASN A 1137 19.26 11.05 16.12
C ASN A 1137 20.72 10.82 15.64
N GLY A 1138 20.94 10.08 14.54
CA GLY A 1138 22.24 9.86 13.90
C GLY A 1138 22.80 8.46 14.09
N GLY A 1139 21.91 7.46 14.29
CA GLY A 1139 22.29 6.08 14.53
C GLY A 1139 21.27 5.11 13.93
N ARG A 1140 20.21 4.82 14.68
CA ARG A 1140 19.06 4.02 14.21
C ARG A 1140 17.77 4.74 14.58
N SER A 1141 16.85 4.82 13.63
CA SER A 1141 15.54 5.44 13.84
C SER A 1141 14.69 4.70 14.87
N PHE A 1142 13.84 5.44 15.58
CA PHE A 1142 12.92 4.93 16.60
C PHE A 1142 11.59 5.64 16.49
N SER A 1143 10.50 4.92 16.70
CA SER A 1143 9.14 5.45 16.50
C SER A 1143 8.18 5.11 17.62
N VAL A 1144 7.11 5.88 17.74
CA VAL A 1144 5.96 5.59 18.59
C VAL A 1144 4.72 5.55 17.69
N THR A 1145 3.94 4.48 17.79
CA THR A 1145 2.72 4.29 17.00
C THR A 1145 1.50 4.41 17.91
N HIS A 1146 0.48 5.12 17.44
CA HIS A 1146 -0.84 5.21 18.04
C HIS A 1146 -1.86 4.46 17.18
N THR A 1147 -2.41 3.39 17.73
CA THR A 1147 -3.46 2.58 17.09
C THR A 1147 -4.83 2.93 17.71
N PRO A 1148 -5.82 3.35 16.90
CA PRO A 1148 -7.17 3.64 17.40
C PRO A 1148 -7.90 2.39 17.88
N VAL A 1149 -8.82 2.58 18.81
CA VAL A 1149 -9.60 1.49 19.44
C VAL A 1149 -10.94 1.24 18.72
N GLU A 1150 -11.42 2.19 17.91
CA GLU A 1150 -12.68 2.07 17.18
C GLU A 1150 -12.47 1.48 15.77
N SER A 1151 -13.42 0.65 15.33
CA SER A 1151 -13.41 -0.01 14.02
C SER A 1151 -13.54 1.02 12.89
N GLY A 1152 -12.45 1.25 12.16
CA GLY A 1152 -12.36 2.23 11.06
C GLY A 1152 -11.01 2.96 10.96
N GLY A 1153 -10.14 2.86 11.98
CA GLY A 1153 -8.85 3.57 12.00
C GLY A 1153 -9.00 5.10 12.09
N LEU A 1154 -7.91 5.87 11.89
CA LEU A 1154 -7.94 7.35 11.76
C LEU A 1154 -8.22 7.80 10.32
N CYS A 1155 -8.64 6.86 9.46
CA CYS A 1155 -9.05 7.09 8.08
C CYS A 1155 -10.59 7.12 7.93
N ASP A 1156 -11.29 7.48 9.00
CA ASP A 1156 -12.75 7.51 9.13
C ASP A 1156 -13.40 8.76 8.52
N GLY A 1157 -12.60 9.66 7.91
CA GLY A 1157 -13.03 10.93 7.36
C GLY A 1157 -13.34 12.03 8.40
N ARG A 1158 -13.15 11.77 9.69
CA ARG A 1158 -13.39 12.69 10.82
C ARG A 1158 -12.10 13.37 11.29
N TRP A 1159 -12.26 14.46 12.05
CA TRP A 1159 -11.14 15.23 12.58
C TRP A 1159 -10.56 14.60 13.84
N HIS A 1160 -9.26 14.31 13.79
CA HIS A 1160 -8.45 13.83 14.90
C HIS A 1160 -7.44 14.88 15.35
N ARG A 1161 -7.20 15.01 16.66
CA ARG A 1161 -6.19 15.89 17.26
C ARG A 1161 -4.92 15.09 17.53
N LEU A 1162 -3.82 15.53 16.93
CA LEU A 1162 -2.52 14.90 17.00
C LEU A 1162 -1.52 15.83 17.68
N LYS A 1163 -0.82 15.35 18.71
CA LYS A 1163 0.26 16.07 19.39
C LYS A 1163 1.45 15.14 19.53
N GLY A 1164 2.65 15.59 19.22
CA GLY A 1164 3.87 14.81 19.43
C GLY A 1164 4.90 15.62 20.20
N ARG A 1165 5.71 14.95 21.01
CA ARG A 1165 6.84 15.57 21.72
C ARG A 1165 8.03 14.63 21.76
N LYS A 1166 9.13 15.05 21.15
CA LYS A 1166 10.46 14.51 21.37
C LYS A 1166 11.08 15.17 22.59
N VAL A 1167 11.59 14.38 23.52
CA VAL A 1167 12.45 14.83 24.62
C VAL A 1167 13.70 13.96 24.63
N LYS A 1168 14.82 14.48 24.15
CA LYS A 1168 16.09 13.77 23.94
C LYS A 1168 15.89 12.51 23.07
N ASN A 1169 15.86 11.33 23.69
CA ASN A 1169 15.66 10.02 23.08
C ASN A 1169 14.26 9.43 23.37
N ARG A 1170 13.34 10.21 23.97
CA ARG A 1170 11.94 9.84 24.24
C ARG A 1170 11.00 10.51 23.25
N LEU A 1171 10.03 9.78 22.71
CA LEU A 1171 8.90 10.30 21.94
C LEU A 1171 7.63 10.10 22.74
N LEU A 1172 6.78 11.12 22.75
CA LEU A 1172 5.43 11.12 23.29
C LEU A 1172 4.49 11.51 22.13
N LEU A 1173 3.37 10.84 22.00
CA LEU A 1173 2.39 11.03 20.93
C LEU A 1173 1.00 10.96 21.53
N TRP A 1174 0.23 12.03 21.46
CA TRP A 1174 -1.17 12.06 21.85
C TRP A 1174 -2.04 12.11 20.60
N VAL A 1175 -2.99 11.18 20.48
CA VAL A 1175 -4.04 11.21 19.45
C VAL A 1175 -5.39 11.20 20.16
N ASP A 1176 -6.21 12.22 19.90
CA ASP A 1176 -7.52 12.43 20.55
C ASP A 1176 -7.48 12.30 22.08
N GLY A 1177 -6.38 12.79 22.67
CA GLY A 1177 -6.16 12.77 24.12
C GLY A 1177 -5.54 11.49 24.67
N LYS A 1178 -5.41 10.41 23.88
CA LYS A 1178 -4.74 9.17 24.27
C LYS A 1178 -3.25 9.24 23.99
N VAL A 1179 -2.42 8.97 25.00
CA VAL A 1179 -0.95 9.04 24.91
C VAL A 1179 -0.32 7.69 24.57
N SER A 1180 0.62 7.73 23.65
CA SER A 1180 1.53 6.66 23.27
C SER A 1180 2.95 7.20 23.46
N GLU A 1181 3.88 6.38 23.96
CA GLU A 1181 5.27 6.82 24.14
C GLU A 1181 6.28 5.75 23.80
N ASN A 1182 7.49 6.17 23.42
CA ASN A 1182 8.62 5.27 23.24
C ASN A 1182 9.93 5.95 23.69
N LEU A 1183 10.89 5.19 24.22
CA LEU A 1183 12.22 5.66 24.61
C LEU A 1183 13.27 4.84 23.87
N SER A 1184 14.09 5.49 23.05
CA SER A 1184 15.20 4.86 22.32
C SER A 1184 16.31 4.42 23.26
N LYS A 1185 16.85 3.23 22.99
CA LYS A 1185 17.98 2.64 23.71
C LYS A 1185 19.34 3.19 23.25
N HIS A 1186 19.38 3.94 22.14
CA HIS A 1186 20.63 4.54 21.66
C HIS A 1186 21.01 5.80 22.47
N PRO A 1187 22.33 6.05 22.68
CA PRO A 1187 22.81 7.13 23.53
C PRO A 1187 22.67 8.52 22.89
N LEU A 1188 22.44 8.59 21.58
CA LEU A 1188 22.30 9.84 20.83
C LEU A 1188 20.97 10.51 21.14
N ARG A 1189 21.04 11.77 21.58
CA ARG A 1189 19.89 12.53 22.14
C ARG A 1189 19.42 13.69 21.25
N SER A 1190 20.15 14.02 20.20
CA SER A 1190 19.89 15.20 19.38
C SER A 1190 19.82 14.84 17.91
N ALA A 1191 18.72 15.18 17.25
CA ALA A 1191 18.60 15.07 15.80
C ALA A 1191 19.12 16.37 15.18
N ASN A 1192 20.30 16.30 14.56
CA ASN A 1192 20.94 17.46 13.95
C ASN A 1192 20.49 17.60 12.49
N THR A 1193 19.21 17.91 12.28
CA THR A 1193 18.64 18.17 10.96
C THR A 1193 19.03 19.56 10.46
N LYS A 1194 19.08 19.76 9.14
CA LYS A 1194 19.26 21.08 8.50
C LYS A 1194 18.29 21.27 7.33
N ASN A 1195 17.16 20.58 7.38
CA ASN A 1195 16.24 20.43 6.26
C ASN A 1195 14.95 21.23 6.51
N HIS A 1196 14.09 21.25 5.50
CA HIS A 1196 12.81 21.92 5.56
C HIS A 1196 11.80 21.15 6.41
N ILE A 1197 10.77 21.86 6.90
CA ILE A 1197 9.60 21.23 7.52
C ILE A 1197 8.56 21.01 6.43
N TYR A 1198 8.19 19.76 6.20
CA TYR A 1198 7.16 19.36 5.26
C TYR A 1198 5.88 18.89 5.98
N LEU A 1199 4.72 19.28 5.47
CA LEU A 1199 3.41 18.79 5.91
C LEU A 1199 2.63 18.15 4.76
N GLY A 1200 1.94 17.05 5.01
CA GLY A 1200 1.03 16.39 4.06
C GLY A 1200 1.69 15.52 2.97
N GLY A 1201 3.02 15.55 2.87
CA GLY A 1201 3.84 14.84 1.87
C GLY A 1201 5.29 15.33 1.91
N TYR A 1202 6.12 14.94 0.93
CA TYR A 1202 7.50 15.41 0.78
C TYR A 1202 7.90 15.51 -0.71
N PRO A 1203 8.92 16.32 -1.08
CA PRO A 1203 9.40 16.42 -2.47
C PRO A 1203 10.18 15.16 -2.87
N GLY A 1204 9.81 14.54 -4.00
CA GLY A 1204 10.28 13.21 -4.46
C GLY A 1204 11.77 13.04 -4.81
N LYS A 1205 12.66 13.92 -4.33
CA LYS A 1205 14.13 13.76 -4.40
C LYS A 1205 14.73 13.14 -3.13
N TYR A 1206 13.93 12.90 -2.10
CA TYR A 1206 14.25 12.18 -0.86
C TYR A 1206 13.09 11.20 -0.65
N LEU A 1207 13.34 9.92 -0.45
CA LEU A 1207 12.65 8.81 -1.16
C LEU A 1207 13.13 7.45 -0.65
N ASP A 1208 13.38 7.36 0.65
CA ASP A 1208 13.35 6.13 1.45
C ASP A 1208 12.79 6.59 2.81
N ILE A 1209 11.48 6.57 3.08
CA ILE A 1209 10.94 6.66 4.46
C ILE A 1209 10.12 5.41 4.71
#